data_AF-A0A7S0M8M3-F1
#
_entry.id   AF-A0A7S0M8M3-F1
#
_cell.length_a   1.000
_cell.length_b   1.000
_cell.length_c   1.000
_cell.angle_alpha   90.00
_cell.angle_beta   90.00
_cell.angle_gamma   90.00
#
_symmetry.space_group_name_H-M   'P 1'
#
loop_
_entity.id
_entity.type
_entity.pdbx_description
1 polymer ?
#
loop_
_entity_poly.entity_id
_entity_poly.type
_entity_poly.pdbx_seq_one_letter_code
_entity_poly.pdbx_strand_id
1 'polypeptide(L)'
;KNIQRRKAFHVVEEFMPETNQSVNGFELTKHLTQLRLVLAHQVDVGFKRRRGSFAKDIFDRYSETSRIPGHPKAIIPKTKLRHVLNELDILCLDDKDVDELFQEYNFQEVNRHEIDLDEFLLLAERPRVVDEWSRSLPLADVLADAIPRMPGLDSLHVVSRLSTDEIAVICQAMLPGIERTLAEAIAALKAQFQPSKDRQSGTESKFNLIPISCGKIADFHKGVQGRIGNPSLKFLKSMEAEHCARFDSARPFTTNNYHVTTTPQAEWRIVLTCDEAAADMRCDRRIPVLAELMEREVAKTACLSDFEVISVVLYTGPMFQVYNTVLRRWPEKAFQQLEQGGNVYTTTIYVLVSAIQKIAREVNLPAGTRLYRGLGGDKVLPPHFFKRDARGLRGIVEWGFMSTTLDKATALRYSGVMDGRPLPAVFEIVSGAVDRGAVVSEFSQYPGEKECLFAPCSFLEPQSGEVMELTQHGLVAKFRIRLNVNLKSRTCEELVAQKKQMHISSFEYLLDELAQELAELVAGPDAAARALRDPLTRVANAGQLRSRIMEQCREVLRQHQAVPAELYLDDCMYRSLVAESLEVKEMGKYKFDLWLRGPEPGLFVQRKGLRMCHREWNLMQELQLASLRGEERAALALELCRSKGLLRHTIDERNGFGEAPLLTAAANGDRYSSKAIFNLTDMDQMVTAPAL
;
A
#
# COMPACT_ATOMS: atom_id res chain seq x y z
N LYS A 1 -35.53 -32.08 -32.15
CA LYS A 1 -34.07 -32.18 -31.93
C LYS A 1 -33.43 -30.90 -31.35
N ASN A 2 -33.95 -29.68 -31.54
CA ASN A 2 -33.39 -28.45 -30.95
C ASN A 2 -33.98 -27.98 -29.59
N ILE A 3 -35.02 -28.62 -29.06
CA ILE A 3 -35.61 -28.28 -27.74
C ILE A 3 -34.96 -29.08 -26.59
N GLN A 4 -34.31 -30.22 -26.86
CA GLN A 4 -33.60 -30.99 -25.84
C GLN A 4 -32.19 -30.43 -25.50
N ARG A 5 -31.55 -29.69 -26.41
CA ARG A 5 -30.25 -29.05 -26.15
C ARG A 5 -30.33 -27.84 -25.21
N ARG A 6 -31.44 -27.09 -25.23
CA ARG A 6 -31.62 -25.93 -24.34
C ARG A 6 -31.97 -26.28 -22.89
N LYS A 7 -32.43 -27.51 -22.62
CA LYS A 7 -32.65 -27.99 -21.23
C LYS A 7 -31.40 -28.56 -20.57
N ALA A 8 -30.37 -28.94 -21.32
CA ALA A 8 -29.13 -29.49 -20.76
C ALA A 8 -28.20 -28.42 -20.13
N PHE A 9 -28.30 -27.16 -20.57
CA PHE A 9 -27.45 -26.07 -20.05
C PHE A 9 -27.92 -25.48 -18.72
N HIS A 10 -29.19 -25.64 -18.34
CA HIS A 10 -29.68 -25.23 -17.02
C HIS A 10 -29.52 -26.30 -15.94
N VAL A 11 -29.15 -27.52 -16.31
CA VAL A 11 -29.09 -28.65 -15.37
C VAL A 11 -27.86 -28.59 -14.47
N VAL A 12 -26.83 -27.79 -14.77
CA VAL A 12 -25.63 -27.66 -13.90
C VAL A 12 -25.83 -26.65 -12.76
N GLU A 13 -26.69 -25.64 -12.93
CA GLU A 13 -26.97 -24.65 -11.86
C GLU A 13 -28.02 -25.12 -10.84
N GLU A 14 -28.80 -26.18 -11.15
CA GLU A 14 -29.82 -26.73 -10.25
C GLU A 14 -29.36 -27.93 -9.41
N PHE A 15 -28.10 -28.37 -9.54
CA PHE A 15 -27.67 -29.63 -8.91
C PHE A 15 -27.36 -29.59 -7.41
N MET A 16 -27.44 -28.43 -6.75
CA MET A 16 -27.61 -28.34 -5.30
C MET A 16 -28.26 -27.01 -4.86
N PRO A 17 -29.59 -26.95 -4.71
CA PRO A 17 -30.20 -26.17 -3.66
C PRO A 17 -30.53 -27.10 -2.49
N GLU A 18 -30.05 -26.71 -1.31
CA GLU A 18 -30.43 -27.24 0.00
C GLU A 18 -31.93 -27.62 0.03
N THR A 19 -32.28 -28.90 -0.08
CA THR A 19 -33.67 -29.32 0.19
C THR A 19 -33.74 -30.73 0.77
N ASN A 20 -34.24 -30.74 2.01
CA ASN A 20 -34.56 -31.88 2.83
C ASN A 20 -35.94 -32.44 2.42
N GLN A 21 -36.07 -33.00 1.21
CA GLN A 21 -37.31 -33.66 0.75
C GLN A 21 -37.04 -34.95 -0.03
N SER A 22 -37.81 -35.99 0.29
CA SER A 22 -37.70 -37.34 -0.27
C SER A 22 -37.97 -37.36 -1.77
N VAL A 23 -36.91 -37.48 -2.57
CA VAL A 23 -37.00 -37.69 -4.02
C VAL A 23 -37.56 -39.09 -4.30
N ASN A 24 -38.65 -39.16 -5.06
CA ASN A 24 -39.34 -40.40 -5.39
C ASN A 24 -38.47 -41.25 -6.37
N GLY A 25 -38.34 -42.57 -6.14
CA GLY A 25 -37.36 -43.43 -6.84
C GLY A 25 -37.47 -43.46 -8.38
N PHE A 26 -38.67 -43.19 -8.90
CA PHE A 26 -38.93 -43.11 -10.35
C PHE A 26 -38.31 -41.86 -10.99
N GLU A 27 -38.30 -40.73 -10.29
CA GLU A 27 -37.64 -39.51 -10.78
C GLU A 27 -36.13 -39.67 -10.79
N LEU A 28 -35.55 -40.30 -9.75
CA LEU A 28 -34.10 -40.53 -9.68
C LEU A 28 -33.60 -41.36 -10.88
N THR A 29 -34.35 -42.38 -11.28
CA THR A 29 -33.98 -43.26 -12.41
C THR A 29 -34.05 -42.53 -13.75
N LYS A 30 -35.02 -41.62 -13.91
CA LYS A 30 -35.14 -40.77 -15.10
C LYS A 30 -33.98 -39.77 -15.20
N HIS A 31 -33.60 -39.14 -14.08
CA HIS A 31 -32.47 -38.21 -14.03
C HIS A 31 -31.14 -38.91 -14.31
N LEU A 32 -30.90 -40.09 -13.73
CA LEU A 32 -29.70 -40.90 -14.01
C LEU A 32 -29.61 -41.32 -15.48
N THR A 33 -30.75 -41.65 -16.10
CA THR A 33 -30.82 -41.99 -17.52
C THR A 33 -30.46 -40.80 -18.41
N GLN A 34 -30.99 -39.62 -18.09
CA GLN A 34 -30.64 -38.39 -18.80
C GLN A 34 -29.16 -38.04 -18.65
N LEU A 35 -28.61 -38.15 -17.44
CA LEU A 35 -27.19 -37.92 -17.19
C LEU A 35 -26.31 -38.87 -18.01
N ARG A 36 -26.64 -40.17 -18.05
CA ARG A 36 -25.94 -41.15 -18.89
C ARG A 36 -25.95 -40.78 -20.37
N LEU A 37 -27.10 -40.35 -20.90
CA LEU A 37 -27.21 -39.92 -22.30
C LEU A 37 -26.36 -38.68 -22.59
N VAL A 38 -26.32 -37.72 -21.66
CA VAL A 38 -25.47 -36.53 -21.78
C VAL A 38 -24.00 -36.92 -21.77
N LEU A 39 -23.57 -37.75 -20.82
CA LEU A 39 -22.18 -38.21 -20.72
C LEU A 39 -21.77 -38.99 -21.98
N ALA A 40 -22.60 -39.90 -22.45
CA ALA A 40 -22.36 -40.65 -23.69
C ALA A 40 -22.21 -39.73 -24.91
N HIS A 41 -23.06 -38.69 -25.01
CA HIS A 41 -22.94 -37.70 -26.07
C HIS A 41 -21.65 -36.89 -25.97
N GLN A 42 -21.24 -36.48 -24.76
CA GLN A 42 -20.00 -35.73 -24.54
C GLN A 42 -18.76 -36.55 -24.89
N VAL A 43 -18.75 -37.84 -24.54
CA VAL A 43 -17.68 -38.76 -24.92
C VAL A 43 -17.59 -38.90 -26.45
N ASP A 44 -18.71 -39.11 -27.13
CA ASP A 44 -18.76 -39.19 -28.61
C ASP A 44 -18.28 -37.89 -29.27
N VAL A 45 -18.70 -36.73 -28.76
CA VAL A 45 -18.23 -35.43 -29.23
C VAL A 45 -16.72 -35.27 -28.98
N GLY A 46 -16.21 -35.70 -27.82
CA GLY A 46 -14.79 -35.72 -27.50
C GLY A 46 -13.95 -36.52 -28.49
N PHE A 47 -14.40 -37.71 -28.90
CA PHE A 47 -13.74 -38.51 -29.93
C PHE A 47 -13.75 -37.82 -31.30
N LYS A 48 -14.85 -37.14 -31.65
CA LYS A 48 -14.97 -36.39 -32.91
C LYS A 48 -14.04 -35.17 -32.94
N ARG A 49 -13.85 -34.48 -31.82
CA ARG A 49 -12.94 -33.34 -31.68
C ARG A 49 -11.49 -33.65 -32.02
N ARG A 50 -11.05 -34.90 -31.84
CA ARG A 50 -9.69 -35.34 -32.22
C ARG A 50 -9.45 -35.39 -33.73
N ARG A 51 -10.49 -35.18 -34.54
CA ARG A 51 -10.40 -35.11 -36.00
C ARG A 51 -10.35 -33.64 -36.41
N GLY A 52 -9.31 -33.24 -37.16
CA GLY A 52 -9.20 -31.87 -37.68
C GLY A 52 -10.42 -31.42 -38.52
N SER A 53 -11.16 -32.36 -39.10
CA SER A 53 -12.42 -32.09 -39.80
C SER A 53 -13.50 -31.50 -38.88
N PHE A 54 -13.52 -31.84 -37.58
CA PHE A 54 -14.55 -31.35 -36.65
C PHE A 54 -14.42 -29.85 -36.38
N ALA A 55 -13.19 -29.36 -36.14
CA ALA A 55 -12.94 -27.93 -35.98
C ALA A 55 -13.30 -27.19 -37.28
N LYS A 56 -12.87 -27.73 -38.43
CA LYS A 56 -13.22 -27.16 -39.73
C LYS A 56 -14.74 -27.08 -39.96
N ASP A 57 -15.49 -28.12 -39.63
CA ASP A 57 -16.95 -28.15 -39.74
C ASP A 57 -17.65 -27.10 -38.84
N ILE A 58 -17.04 -26.77 -37.70
CA ILE A 58 -17.51 -25.67 -36.84
C ILE A 58 -17.16 -24.34 -37.51
N PHE A 59 -15.93 -24.18 -37.98
CA PHE A 59 -15.49 -22.97 -38.65
C PHE A 59 -16.41 -22.62 -39.83
N ASP A 60 -16.59 -23.57 -40.75
CA ASP A 60 -17.40 -23.39 -41.95
C ASP A 60 -18.84 -22.98 -41.60
N ARG A 61 -19.40 -23.53 -40.52
CA ARG A 61 -20.78 -23.25 -40.07
C ARG A 61 -20.96 -21.84 -39.50
N TYR A 62 -19.93 -21.31 -38.85
CA TYR A 62 -19.99 -20.00 -38.20
C TYR A 62 -19.31 -18.89 -39.02
N SER A 63 -18.60 -19.27 -40.08
CA SER A 63 -17.88 -18.35 -40.96
C SER A 63 -18.81 -17.41 -41.75
N GLU A 64 -18.32 -16.22 -42.01
CA GLU A 64 -18.91 -15.19 -42.86
C GLU A 64 -17.85 -14.66 -43.83
N THR A 65 -18.29 -13.96 -44.88
CA THR A 65 -17.36 -13.28 -45.78
C THR A 65 -16.79 -12.04 -45.11
N SER A 66 -15.46 -11.94 -45.04
CA SER A 66 -14.81 -10.76 -44.46
C SER A 66 -15.22 -9.51 -45.23
N ARG A 67 -15.49 -8.44 -44.48
CA ARG A 67 -15.84 -7.13 -45.04
C ARG A 67 -14.61 -6.30 -45.38
N ILE A 68 -13.41 -6.80 -45.08
CA ILE A 68 -12.14 -6.11 -45.28
C ILE A 68 -11.56 -6.48 -46.66
N PRO A 69 -11.30 -5.51 -47.55
CA PRO A 69 -10.69 -5.77 -48.86
C PRO A 69 -9.29 -6.40 -48.70
N GLY A 70 -9.06 -7.55 -49.35
CA GLY A 70 -7.77 -8.26 -49.31
C GLY A 70 -7.62 -9.31 -48.20
N HIS A 71 -8.59 -9.44 -47.30
CA HIS A 71 -8.60 -10.46 -46.23
C HIS A 71 -9.21 -11.81 -46.68
N PRO A 72 -9.04 -12.88 -45.87
CA PRO A 72 -9.61 -14.20 -46.14
C PRO A 72 -11.13 -14.15 -46.40
N LYS A 73 -11.60 -14.92 -47.38
CA LYS A 73 -13.03 -14.97 -47.78
C LYS A 73 -13.96 -15.59 -46.72
N ALA A 74 -13.43 -16.26 -45.71
CA ALA A 74 -14.20 -16.90 -44.64
C ALA A 74 -13.56 -16.57 -43.30
N ILE A 75 -14.32 -15.95 -42.40
CA ILE A 75 -13.89 -15.52 -41.06
C ILE A 75 -14.99 -15.74 -40.02
N ILE A 76 -14.66 -15.86 -38.74
CA ILE A 76 -15.64 -15.88 -37.65
C ILE A 76 -15.65 -14.50 -36.99
N PRO A 77 -16.77 -13.77 -36.96
CA PRO A 77 -16.86 -12.51 -36.25
C PRO A 77 -16.84 -12.73 -34.74
N LYS A 78 -16.24 -11.79 -34.00
CA LYS A 78 -16.13 -11.80 -32.53
C LYS A 78 -17.48 -12.02 -31.83
N THR A 79 -18.56 -11.48 -32.38
CA THR A 79 -19.93 -11.65 -31.88
C THR A 79 -20.40 -13.10 -31.85
N LYS A 80 -19.87 -13.97 -32.73
CA LYS A 80 -20.16 -15.40 -32.75
C LYS A 80 -19.18 -16.23 -31.95
N LEU A 81 -18.03 -15.66 -31.59
CA LEU A 81 -16.90 -16.42 -31.04
C LEU A 81 -17.27 -17.13 -29.74
N ARG A 82 -18.03 -16.50 -28.85
CA ARG A 82 -18.53 -17.16 -27.62
C ARG A 82 -19.31 -18.45 -27.91
N HIS A 83 -20.14 -18.44 -28.95
CA HIS A 83 -20.90 -19.64 -29.34
C HIS A 83 -19.98 -20.71 -29.92
N VAL A 84 -19.00 -20.31 -30.70
CA VAL A 84 -18.00 -21.23 -31.28
C VAL A 84 -17.14 -21.85 -30.20
N LEU A 85 -16.64 -21.05 -29.26
CA LEU A 85 -15.86 -21.49 -28.11
C LEU A 85 -16.64 -22.47 -27.24
N ASN A 86 -17.95 -22.24 -27.02
CA ASN A 86 -18.82 -23.18 -26.32
C ASN A 86 -18.99 -24.51 -27.07
N GLU A 87 -19.06 -24.52 -28.40
CA GLU A 87 -19.09 -25.78 -29.17
C GLU A 87 -17.76 -26.53 -29.12
N LEU A 88 -16.66 -25.77 -29.08
CA LEU A 88 -15.33 -26.28 -28.78
C LEU A 88 -15.18 -26.65 -27.31
N ASP A 89 -16.12 -26.31 -26.42
CA ASP A 89 -16.05 -26.58 -24.97
C ASP A 89 -14.77 -25.98 -24.34
N ILE A 90 -14.51 -24.75 -24.78
CA ILE A 90 -13.60 -23.79 -24.17
C ILE A 90 -14.47 -22.87 -23.31
N LEU A 91 -14.25 -22.90 -21.99
CA LEU A 91 -15.05 -22.13 -21.03
C LEU A 91 -14.80 -20.63 -21.23
N CYS A 92 -15.87 -19.87 -21.48
CA CYS A 92 -15.87 -18.40 -21.44
C CYS A 92 -17.02 -17.96 -20.53
N LEU A 93 -16.68 -17.32 -19.40
CA LEU A 93 -17.63 -16.94 -18.36
C LEU A 93 -18.33 -15.63 -18.71
N ASP A 94 -17.67 -14.74 -19.43
CA ASP A 94 -18.25 -13.47 -19.89
C ASP A 94 -17.64 -12.97 -21.22
N ASP A 95 -18.12 -11.83 -21.70
CA ASP A 95 -17.62 -11.21 -22.94
C ASP A 95 -16.19 -10.66 -22.78
N LYS A 96 -15.71 -10.46 -21.54
CA LYS A 96 -14.33 -10.02 -21.26
C LYS A 96 -13.34 -11.17 -21.49
N ASP A 97 -13.70 -12.41 -21.17
CA ASP A 97 -12.89 -13.58 -21.49
C ASP A 97 -12.69 -13.73 -23.02
N VAL A 98 -13.74 -13.42 -23.79
CA VAL A 98 -13.69 -13.40 -25.26
C VAL A 98 -12.75 -12.30 -25.74
N ASP A 99 -12.79 -11.11 -25.12
CA ASP A 99 -11.88 -10.00 -25.43
C ASP A 99 -10.42 -10.32 -25.15
N GLU A 100 -10.12 -10.95 -24.00
CA GLU A 100 -8.76 -11.36 -23.62
C GLU A 100 -8.20 -12.41 -24.59
N LEU A 101 -9.00 -13.43 -24.94
CA LEU A 101 -8.62 -14.42 -25.96
C LEU A 101 -8.36 -13.75 -27.31
N PHE A 102 -9.17 -12.76 -27.69
CA PHE A 102 -8.99 -12.03 -28.92
C PHE A 102 -7.68 -11.21 -28.93
N GLN A 103 -7.29 -10.64 -27.79
CA GLN A 103 -6.03 -9.91 -27.65
C GLN A 103 -4.81 -10.85 -27.69
N GLU A 104 -4.91 -12.05 -27.12
CA GLU A 104 -3.84 -13.06 -27.09
C GLU A 104 -3.43 -13.51 -28.51
N TYR A 105 -4.38 -13.65 -29.42
CA TYR A 105 -4.17 -14.10 -30.80
C TYR A 105 -4.09 -12.96 -31.83
N ASN A 106 -3.95 -11.70 -31.39
CA ASN A 106 -3.88 -10.58 -32.31
C ASN A 106 -2.54 -10.56 -33.08
N PHE A 107 -2.52 -11.23 -34.24
CA PHE A 107 -1.49 -11.08 -35.25
C PHE A 107 -1.56 -9.65 -35.84
N GLN A 108 -0.77 -8.76 -35.24
CA GLN A 108 -0.27 -7.50 -35.82
C GLN A 108 -1.25 -6.35 -36.16
N GLU A 109 -2.58 -6.47 -36.05
CA GLU A 109 -3.48 -5.33 -36.32
C GLU A 109 -4.51 -5.06 -35.20
N VAL A 110 -4.36 -3.91 -34.54
CA VAL A 110 -5.07 -3.52 -33.29
C VAL A 110 -6.61 -3.40 -33.42
N ASN A 111 -7.22 -3.62 -34.58
CA ASN A 111 -8.65 -3.36 -34.80
C ASN A 111 -9.45 -4.46 -35.53
N ARG A 112 -8.90 -5.66 -35.75
CA ARG A 112 -9.68 -6.77 -36.33
C ARG A 112 -10.69 -7.30 -35.29
N HIS A 113 -11.94 -7.54 -35.69
CA HIS A 113 -12.99 -8.16 -34.85
C HIS A 113 -13.43 -9.51 -35.43
N GLU A 114 -12.54 -10.16 -36.16
CA GLU A 114 -12.76 -11.36 -36.96
C GLU A 114 -11.54 -12.29 -36.82
N ILE A 115 -11.74 -13.61 -36.76
CA ILE A 115 -10.66 -14.61 -36.82
C ILE A 115 -10.77 -15.45 -38.09
N ASP A 116 -9.65 -15.81 -38.70
CA ASP A 116 -9.62 -16.72 -39.86
C ASP A 116 -9.42 -18.20 -39.47
N LEU A 117 -9.35 -19.08 -40.48
CA LEU A 117 -9.32 -20.53 -40.27
C LEU A 117 -8.04 -20.96 -39.53
N ASP A 118 -6.90 -20.38 -39.85
CA ASP A 118 -5.63 -20.78 -39.24
C ASP A 118 -5.58 -20.36 -37.76
N GLU A 119 -5.99 -19.12 -37.47
CA GLU A 119 -6.17 -18.61 -36.11
C GLU A 119 -7.19 -19.45 -35.31
N PHE A 120 -8.29 -19.85 -35.97
CA PHE A 120 -9.32 -20.68 -35.35
C PHE A 120 -8.84 -22.10 -35.05
N LEU A 121 -8.05 -22.71 -35.93
CA LEU A 121 -7.48 -24.05 -35.70
C LEU A 121 -6.46 -24.01 -34.55
N LEU A 122 -5.62 -22.98 -34.48
CA LEU A 122 -4.71 -22.74 -33.35
C LEU A 122 -5.47 -22.62 -32.01
N LEU A 123 -6.61 -21.91 -32.02
CA LEU A 123 -7.48 -21.79 -30.85
C LEU A 123 -8.11 -23.13 -30.45
N ALA A 124 -8.53 -23.94 -31.43
CA ALA A 124 -9.14 -25.25 -31.22
C ALA A 124 -8.14 -26.32 -30.72
N GLU A 125 -6.85 -26.15 -30.98
CA GLU A 125 -5.78 -27.05 -30.54
C GLU A 125 -5.28 -26.77 -29.10
N ARG A 126 -5.79 -25.72 -28.44
CA ARG A 126 -5.37 -25.35 -27.08
C ARG A 126 -5.64 -26.51 -26.09
N PRO A 127 -4.62 -26.94 -25.31
CA PRO A 127 -4.81 -27.92 -24.24
C PRO A 127 -5.81 -27.39 -23.20
N ARG A 128 -6.79 -28.21 -22.85
CA ARG A 128 -7.76 -27.87 -21.80
C ARG A 128 -7.20 -28.29 -20.44
N VAL A 129 -7.66 -27.63 -19.38
CA VAL A 129 -7.32 -28.01 -18.00
C VAL A 129 -7.67 -29.48 -17.72
N VAL A 130 -8.79 -29.96 -18.29
CA VAL A 130 -9.18 -31.37 -18.19
C VAL A 130 -8.23 -32.30 -18.96
N ASP A 131 -7.62 -31.84 -20.05
CA ASP A 131 -6.66 -32.64 -20.82
C ASP A 131 -5.38 -32.84 -20.01
N GLU A 132 -4.88 -31.78 -19.37
CA GLU A 132 -3.72 -31.86 -18.48
C GLU A 132 -4.00 -32.72 -17.24
N TRP A 133 -5.16 -32.54 -16.60
CA TRP A 133 -5.59 -33.40 -15.51
C TRP A 133 -5.70 -34.87 -15.94
N SER A 134 -6.28 -35.14 -17.11
CA SER A 134 -6.41 -36.51 -17.62
C SER A 134 -5.06 -37.17 -17.89
N ARG A 135 -4.04 -36.42 -18.33
CA ARG A 135 -2.67 -36.91 -18.51
C ARG A 135 -1.97 -37.24 -17.20
N SER A 136 -2.38 -36.62 -16.09
CA SER A 136 -1.85 -36.93 -14.76
C SER A 136 -2.42 -38.22 -14.15
N LEU A 137 -3.49 -38.75 -14.72
CA LEU A 137 -4.08 -40.01 -14.27
C LEU A 137 -3.20 -41.19 -14.69
N PRO A 138 -2.95 -42.19 -13.82
CA PRO A 138 -2.13 -43.36 -14.12
C PRO A 138 -2.86 -44.38 -15.02
N LEU A 139 -3.58 -43.91 -16.05
CA LEU A 139 -4.35 -44.77 -16.95
C LEU A 139 -3.45 -45.65 -17.83
N ALA A 140 -2.21 -45.23 -18.05
CA ALA A 140 -1.20 -46.05 -18.74
C ALA A 140 -0.83 -47.29 -17.91
N ASP A 141 -0.74 -47.17 -16.58
CA ASP A 141 -0.47 -48.29 -15.69
C ASP A 141 -1.66 -49.26 -15.66
N VAL A 142 -2.89 -48.73 -15.61
CA VAL A 142 -4.12 -49.53 -15.70
C VAL A 142 -4.18 -50.32 -17.03
N LEU A 143 -3.73 -49.71 -18.12
CA LEU A 143 -3.60 -50.38 -19.42
C LEU A 143 -2.52 -51.47 -19.40
N ALA A 144 -1.35 -51.17 -18.86
CA ALA A 144 -0.24 -52.11 -18.77
C ALA A 144 -0.58 -53.34 -17.92
N ASP A 145 -1.32 -53.16 -16.83
CA ASP A 145 -1.76 -54.24 -15.95
C ASP A 145 -2.86 -55.12 -16.56
N ALA A 146 -3.64 -54.59 -17.50
CA ALA A 146 -4.66 -55.35 -18.21
C ALA A 146 -4.12 -56.17 -19.38
N ILE A 147 -2.88 -55.92 -19.82
CA ILE A 147 -2.24 -56.71 -20.88
C ILE A 147 -1.79 -58.07 -20.29
N PRO A 148 -2.19 -59.21 -20.89
CA PRO A 148 -1.79 -60.52 -20.42
C PRO A 148 -0.26 -60.71 -20.38
N ARG A 149 0.27 -61.20 -19.26
CA ARG A 149 1.69 -61.55 -19.14
C ARG A 149 1.88 -63.04 -19.41
N MET A 150 2.74 -63.39 -20.36
CA MET A 150 3.09 -64.79 -20.65
C MET A 150 4.54 -65.07 -20.23
N PRO A 151 4.79 -66.11 -19.40
CA PRO A 151 6.14 -66.48 -19.00
C PRO A 151 7.03 -66.78 -20.22
N GLY A 152 8.19 -66.11 -20.30
CA GLY A 152 9.18 -66.31 -21.37
C GLY A 152 8.95 -65.51 -22.65
N LEU A 153 7.94 -64.64 -22.73
CA LEU A 153 7.69 -63.76 -23.88
C LEU A 153 7.77 -62.28 -23.49
N ASP A 154 8.33 -61.47 -24.40
CA ASP A 154 8.37 -60.02 -24.25
C ASP A 154 6.96 -59.41 -24.35
N SER A 155 6.66 -58.44 -23.48
CA SER A 155 5.31 -57.85 -23.39
C SER A 155 4.92 -57.07 -24.66
N LEU A 156 5.86 -56.45 -25.36
CA LEU A 156 5.58 -55.80 -26.65
C LEU A 156 5.32 -56.83 -27.75
N HIS A 157 5.97 -57.99 -27.68
CA HIS A 157 5.68 -59.09 -28.60
C HIS A 157 4.25 -59.62 -28.42
N VAL A 158 3.78 -59.75 -27.18
CA VAL A 158 2.38 -60.12 -26.87
C VAL A 158 1.43 -59.07 -27.44
N VAL A 159 1.68 -57.78 -27.20
CA VAL A 159 0.84 -56.69 -27.71
C VAL A 159 0.75 -56.68 -29.23
N SER A 160 1.87 -56.91 -29.93
CA SER A 160 1.93 -56.89 -31.40
C SER A 160 1.08 -57.95 -32.09
N ARG A 161 0.63 -58.99 -31.36
CA ARG A 161 -0.12 -60.13 -31.88
C ARG A 161 -1.60 -60.13 -31.48
N LEU A 162 -2.04 -59.14 -30.70
CA LEU A 162 -3.44 -59.03 -30.29
C LEU A 162 -4.35 -58.76 -31.49
N SER A 163 -5.41 -59.55 -31.60
CA SER A 163 -6.51 -59.32 -32.52
C SER A 163 -7.45 -58.22 -32.02
N THR A 164 -8.30 -57.70 -32.91
CA THR A 164 -9.30 -56.69 -32.56
C THR A 164 -10.27 -57.17 -31.48
N ASP A 165 -10.63 -58.45 -31.48
CA ASP A 165 -11.51 -59.06 -30.48
C ASP A 165 -10.83 -59.17 -29.12
N GLU A 166 -9.54 -59.54 -29.07
CA GLU A 166 -8.76 -59.58 -27.83
C GLU A 166 -8.54 -58.18 -27.24
N ILE A 167 -8.33 -57.17 -28.09
CA ILE A 167 -8.28 -55.76 -27.65
C ILE A 167 -9.60 -55.34 -27.01
N ALA A 168 -10.74 -55.72 -27.59
CA ALA A 168 -12.05 -55.41 -27.03
C ALA A 168 -12.26 -56.05 -25.64
N VAL A 169 -11.79 -57.29 -25.46
CA VAL A 169 -11.80 -57.98 -24.15
C VAL A 169 -10.90 -57.28 -23.14
N ILE A 170 -9.69 -56.89 -23.53
CA ILE A 170 -8.76 -56.12 -22.67
C ILE A 170 -9.39 -54.79 -22.25
N CYS A 171 -10.01 -54.05 -23.18
CA CYS A 171 -10.69 -52.80 -22.87
C CYS A 171 -11.84 -52.99 -21.86
N GLN A 172 -12.61 -54.08 -21.96
CA GLN A 172 -13.65 -54.40 -20.98
C GLN A 172 -13.07 -54.74 -19.61
N ALA A 173 -11.97 -55.49 -19.57
CA ALA A 173 -11.29 -55.86 -18.33
C ALA A 173 -10.63 -54.66 -17.62
N MET A 174 -10.26 -53.61 -18.37
CA MET A 174 -9.73 -52.36 -17.81
C MET A 174 -10.78 -51.48 -17.13
N LEU A 175 -12.06 -51.60 -17.50
CA LEU A 175 -13.12 -50.70 -17.04
C LEU A 175 -13.17 -50.56 -15.50
N PRO A 176 -13.13 -51.65 -14.70
CA PRO A 176 -13.12 -51.52 -13.24
C PRO A 176 -11.90 -50.77 -12.70
N GLY A 177 -10.73 -50.95 -13.34
CA GLY A 177 -9.50 -50.24 -12.98
C GLY A 177 -9.62 -48.75 -13.27
N ILE A 178 -10.11 -48.39 -14.47
CA ILE A 178 -10.37 -47.00 -14.85
C ILE A 178 -11.40 -46.35 -13.91
N GLU A 179 -12.51 -47.04 -13.63
CA GLU A 179 -13.56 -46.56 -12.73
C GLU A 179 -13.00 -46.26 -11.34
N ARG A 180 -12.17 -47.17 -10.80
CA ARG A 180 -11.51 -46.97 -9.51
C ARG A 180 -10.54 -45.79 -9.53
N THR A 181 -9.63 -45.72 -10.50
CA THR A 181 -8.66 -44.63 -10.62
C THR A 181 -9.36 -43.28 -10.78
N LEU A 182 -10.42 -43.20 -11.60
CA LEU A 182 -11.21 -41.98 -11.75
C LEU A 182 -11.96 -41.62 -10.46
N ALA A 183 -12.53 -42.60 -9.76
CA ALA A 183 -13.22 -42.35 -8.50
C ALA A 183 -12.26 -41.81 -7.42
N GLU A 184 -11.06 -42.38 -7.32
CA GLU A 184 -10.01 -41.93 -6.41
C GLU A 184 -9.53 -40.50 -6.78
N ALA A 185 -9.27 -40.24 -8.06
CA ALA A 185 -8.87 -38.92 -8.54
C ALA A 185 -9.96 -37.86 -8.34
N ILE A 186 -11.23 -38.19 -8.61
CA ILE A 186 -12.37 -37.31 -8.37
C ILE A 186 -12.57 -37.07 -6.87
N ALA A 187 -12.37 -38.07 -6.02
CA ALA A 187 -12.45 -37.89 -4.58
C ALA A 187 -11.37 -36.94 -4.06
N ALA A 188 -10.13 -37.10 -4.53
CA ALA A 188 -9.02 -36.18 -4.22
C ALA A 188 -9.31 -34.76 -4.72
N LEU A 189 -9.85 -34.63 -5.93
CA LEU A 189 -10.30 -33.36 -6.50
C LEU A 189 -11.38 -32.72 -5.60
N LYS A 190 -12.46 -33.45 -5.29
CA LYS A 190 -13.57 -32.97 -4.44
C LYS A 190 -13.12 -32.52 -3.06
N ALA A 191 -12.16 -33.22 -2.45
CA ALA A 191 -11.60 -32.83 -1.15
C ALA A 191 -10.93 -31.43 -1.18
N GLN A 192 -10.37 -31.05 -2.34
CA GLN A 192 -9.78 -29.72 -2.55
C GLN A 192 -10.85 -28.63 -2.74
N PHE A 193 -12.05 -28.96 -3.24
CA PHE A 193 -13.12 -28.01 -3.58
C PHE A 193 -14.22 -27.82 -2.52
N GLN A 194 -14.13 -28.47 -1.35
CA GLN A 194 -15.19 -28.41 -0.35
C GLN A 194 -15.23 -27.03 0.36
N PRO A 195 -16.36 -26.28 0.32
CA PRO A 195 -16.44 -24.94 0.88
C PRO A 195 -16.32 -24.95 2.41
N SER A 196 -15.73 -23.88 2.93
CA SER A 196 -15.25 -23.71 4.31
C SER A 196 -16.29 -23.82 5.43
N LYS A 197 -17.58 -24.01 5.14
CA LYS A 197 -18.64 -24.04 6.16
C LYS A 197 -18.62 -25.32 7.02
N ASP A 198 -18.26 -26.47 6.45
CA ASP A 198 -18.27 -27.75 7.19
C ASP A 198 -16.95 -28.06 7.92
N ARG A 199 -15.90 -27.24 7.75
CA ARG A 199 -14.60 -27.43 8.43
C ARG A 199 -14.55 -26.88 9.87
N GLN A 200 -15.63 -26.22 10.34
CA GLN A 200 -15.73 -25.72 11.72
C GLN A 200 -16.43 -26.68 12.68
N SER A 201 -17.13 -27.71 12.18
CA SER A 201 -17.86 -28.65 13.03
C SER A 201 -17.50 -30.09 12.67
N GLY A 202 -16.54 -30.66 13.39
CA GLY A 202 -16.35 -32.10 13.44
C GLY A 202 -14.91 -32.55 13.27
N THR A 203 -14.31 -32.92 14.40
CA THR A 203 -13.23 -33.93 14.55
C THR A 203 -11.95 -33.73 13.73
N GLU A 204 -10.91 -33.25 14.43
CA GLU A 204 -9.48 -33.51 14.18
C GLU A 204 -9.04 -33.60 12.71
N SER A 205 -9.12 -32.48 11.98
CA SER A 205 -8.32 -32.36 10.76
C SER A 205 -6.85 -32.13 11.15
N LYS A 206 -5.93 -32.96 10.64
CA LYS A 206 -4.47 -32.82 10.79
C LYS A 206 -3.91 -31.46 10.33
N PHE A 207 -4.72 -30.60 9.69
CA PHE A 207 -4.31 -29.31 9.14
C PHE A 207 -5.14 -28.16 9.74
N ASN A 208 -4.49 -27.33 10.57
CA ASN A 208 -5.08 -26.11 11.12
C ASN A 208 -5.11 -25.00 10.05
N LEU A 209 -6.30 -24.68 9.54
CA LEU A 209 -6.49 -23.55 8.62
C LEU A 209 -6.47 -22.23 9.38
N ILE A 210 -5.79 -21.22 8.82
CA ILE A 210 -5.57 -19.92 9.46
C ILE A 210 -6.14 -18.81 8.59
N PRO A 211 -7.11 -18.00 9.07
CA PRO A 211 -7.54 -16.80 8.36
C PRO A 211 -6.36 -15.87 8.09
N ILE A 212 -6.22 -15.37 6.87
CA ILE A 212 -5.17 -14.39 6.57
C ILE A 212 -5.41 -13.09 7.36
N SER A 213 -4.38 -12.57 8.01
CA SER A 213 -4.44 -11.27 8.68
C SER A 213 -4.40 -10.17 7.63
N CYS A 214 -5.55 -9.57 7.35
CA CYS A 214 -5.73 -8.55 6.31
C CYS A 214 -6.81 -7.53 6.69
N GLY A 215 -6.73 -6.35 6.09
CA GLY A 215 -7.64 -5.23 6.33
C GLY A 215 -8.67 -5.00 5.24
N LYS A 216 -9.46 -3.94 5.44
CA LYS A 216 -10.47 -3.45 4.49
C LYS A 216 -10.00 -2.15 3.86
N ILE A 217 -10.72 -1.67 2.85
CA ILE A 217 -10.40 -0.42 2.13
C ILE A 217 -10.22 0.81 3.05
N ALA A 218 -10.89 0.86 4.21
CA ALA A 218 -10.68 1.92 5.20
C ALA A 218 -9.22 1.96 5.73
N ASP A 219 -8.57 0.80 5.84
CA ASP A 219 -7.17 0.71 6.28
C ASP A 219 -6.21 1.22 5.20
N PHE A 220 -6.55 1.05 3.91
CA PHE A 220 -5.79 1.65 2.81
C PHE A 220 -5.77 3.18 2.93
N HIS A 221 -6.92 3.80 3.22
CA HIS A 221 -7.01 5.25 3.40
C HIS A 221 -6.32 5.75 4.68
N LYS A 222 -6.27 4.94 5.75
CA LYS A 222 -5.50 5.27 6.95
C LYS A 222 -3.99 5.19 6.70
N GLY A 223 -3.56 4.22 5.90
CA GLY A 223 -2.14 3.98 5.59
C GLY A 223 -1.33 3.57 6.83
N VAL A 224 0.00 3.59 6.68
CA VAL A 224 0.95 3.20 7.74
C VAL A 224 0.80 4.09 8.98
N GLN A 225 0.57 5.38 8.79
CA GLN A 225 0.43 6.36 9.87
C GLN A 225 -0.70 6.03 10.82
N GLY A 226 -1.87 5.67 10.28
CA GLY A 226 -3.01 5.28 11.09
C GLY A 226 -2.84 3.94 11.80
N ARG A 227 -1.74 3.22 11.54
CA ARG A 227 -1.49 1.87 12.04
C ARG A 227 -0.39 1.80 13.11
N ILE A 228 0.70 2.54 12.91
CA ILE A 228 1.88 2.54 13.79
C ILE A 228 2.32 3.95 14.24
N GLY A 229 1.55 4.99 13.92
CA GLY A 229 1.83 6.37 14.34
C GLY A 229 2.84 7.09 13.45
N ASN A 230 3.44 8.16 13.97
CA ASN A 230 4.45 8.97 13.27
C ASN A 230 5.86 8.53 13.64
N PRO A 231 6.81 8.50 12.68
CA PRO A 231 8.20 8.17 12.96
C PRO A 231 8.92 9.32 13.68
N SER A 232 10.03 9.00 14.32
CA SER A 232 11.02 10.00 14.70
C SER A 232 11.74 10.54 13.47
N LEU A 233 12.02 11.85 13.43
CA LEU A 233 12.82 12.48 12.37
C LEU A 233 14.33 12.33 12.59
N LYS A 234 14.75 11.77 13.73
CA LYS A 234 16.14 11.36 14.00
C LYS A 234 16.31 9.89 13.60
N PHE A 235 16.22 9.61 12.30
CA PHE A 235 16.05 8.27 11.73
C PHE A 235 17.04 7.24 12.29
N LEU A 236 18.33 7.35 11.95
CA LEU A 236 19.34 6.35 12.31
C LEU A 236 19.42 6.10 13.83
N LYS A 237 19.45 7.17 14.64
CA LYS A 237 19.48 7.06 16.11
C LYS A 237 18.25 6.34 16.67
N SER A 238 17.09 6.57 16.08
CA SER A 238 15.83 5.96 16.55
C SER A 238 15.73 4.51 16.09
N MET A 239 16.18 4.19 14.87
CA MET A 239 16.30 2.82 14.40
C MET A 239 17.24 2.01 15.30
N GLU A 240 18.41 2.55 15.64
CA GLU A 240 19.34 1.91 16.58
C GLU A 240 18.68 1.66 17.94
N ALA A 241 17.98 2.66 18.49
CA ALA A 241 17.27 2.50 19.75
C ALA A 241 16.19 1.41 19.68
N GLU A 242 15.40 1.37 18.60
CA GLU A 242 14.37 0.34 18.33
C GLU A 242 14.96 -1.08 18.29
N HIS A 243 16.23 -1.24 17.87
CA HIS A 243 16.87 -2.55 17.76
C HIS A 243 17.74 -2.93 18.96
N CYS A 244 18.36 -1.96 19.63
CA CYS A 244 19.43 -2.21 20.61
C CYS A 244 19.08 -1.82 22.05
N ALA A 245 18.07 -0.97 22.27
CA ALA A 245 17.79 -0.39 23.59
C ALA A 245 16.37 -0.63 24.11
N ARG A 246 15.46 -1.20 23.30
CA ARG A 246 14.09 -1.49 23.70
C ARG A 246 13.98 -2.85 24.39
N PHE A 247 12.82 -3.09 25.01
CA PHE A 247 12.57 -4.26 25.85
C PHE A 247 12.84 -5.60 25.13
N ASP A 248 12.51 -5.67 23.85
CA ASP A 248 12.60 -6.84 22.99
C ASP A 248 13.94 -6.94 22.24
N SER A 249 14.86 -5.98 22.38
CA SER A 249 16.13 -5.93 21.66
C SER A 249 16.99 -7.19 21.81
N ALA A 250 17.02 -7.79 23.00
CA ALA A 250 17.75 -9.04 23.28
C ALA A 250 16.86 -10.29 23.25
N ARG A 251 15.57 -10.14 22.89
CA ARG A 251 14.62 -11.25 22.94
C ARG A 251 14.74 -12.11 21.66
N PRO A 252 14.94 -13.43 21.78
CA PRO A 252 15.02 -14.29 20.61
C PRO A 252 13.68 -14.38 19.86
N PHE A 253 13.76 -14.42 18.54
CA PHE A 253 12.67 -14.80 17.65
C PHE A 253 13.19 -15.73 16.55
N THR A 254 12.30 -16.53 15.96
CA THR A 254 12.63 -17.47 14.89
C THR A 254 11.84 -17.14 13.64
N THR A 255 12.50 -17.09 12.48
CA THR A 255 11.82 -16.87 11.20
C THR A 255 11.07 -18.12 10.75
N ASN A 256 9.88 -17.94 10.17
CA ASN A 256 9.08 -19.08 9.73
C ASN A 256 9.64 -19.78 8.48
N ASN A 257 10.30 -19.04 7.59
CA ASN A 257 10.73 -19.55 6.28
C ASN A 257 12.16 -20.09 6.30
N TYR A 258 13.08 -19.37 6.96
CA TYR A 258 14.50 -19.74 7.01
C TYR A 258 14.85 -20.53 8.27
N HIS A 259 13.97 -20.55 9.28
CA HIS A 259 14.20 -21.17 10.59
C HIS A 259 15.48 -20.65 11.27
N VAL A 260 15.77 -19.37 11.07
CA VAL A 260 16.89 -18.64 11.70
C VAL A 260 16.39 -18.10 13.04
N THR A 261 17.12 -18.39 14.12
CA THR A 261 16.83 -17.85 15.45
C THR A 261 17.85 -16.77 15.80
N THR A 262 17.37 -15.56 16.08
CA THR A 262 18.22 -14.38 16.29
C THR A 262 17.53 -13.37 17.22
N THR A 263 18.14 -12.21 17.45
CA THR A 263 17.57 -11.08 18.21
C THR A 263 17.65 -9.80 17.39
N PRO A 264 16.76 -8.81 17.61
CA PRO A 264 16.84 -7.53 16.93
C PRO A 264 18.20 -6.83 17.09
N GLN A 265 18.81 -6.92 18.28
CA GLN A 265 20.14 -6.35 18.55
C GLN A 265 21.25 -7.07 17.77
N ALA A 266 21.19 -8.40 17.66
CA ALA A 266 22.17 -9.17 16.89
C ALA A 266 22.09 -8.82 15.40
N GLU A 267 20.88 -8.80 14.83
CA GLU A 267 20.68 -8.44 13.41
C GLU A 267 21.15 -7.02 13.09
N TRP A 268 20.87 -6.05 13.98
CA TRP A 268 21.39 -4.69 13.83
C TRP A 268 22.93 -4.65 13.79
N ARG A 269 23.60 -5.38 14.69
CA ARG A 269 25.07 -5.46 14.71
C ARG A 269 25.61 -6.11 13.45
N ILE A 270 25.08 -7.27 13.07
CA ILE A 270 25.52 -8.03 11.88
C ILE A 270 25.47 -7.15 10.63
N VAL A 271 24.38 -6.40 10.43
CA VAL A 271 24.23 -5.52 9.25
C VAL A 271 25.22 -4.36 9.27
N LEU A 272 25.56 -3.81 10.43
CA LEU A 272 26.51 -2.70 10.53
C LEU A 272 27.97 -3.13 10.48
N THR A 273 28.32 -4.27 11.08
CA THR A 273 29.71 -4.75 11.16
C THR A 273 30.08 -5.72 10.05
N CYS A 274 29.10 -6.20 9.27
CA CYS A 274 29.28 -7.24 8.27
C CYS A 274 29.89 -8.53 8.85
N ASP A 275 29.52 -8.86 10.10
CA ASP A 275 30.09 -10.00 10.83
C ASP A 275 29.35 -11.30 10.48
N GLU A 276 29.79 -11.96 9.41
CA GLU A 276 29.24 -13.25 8.97
C GLU A 276 29.46 -14.37 10.01
N ALA A 277 30.52 -14.29 10.83
CA ALA A 277 30.79 -15.30 11.85
C ALA A 277 29.75 -15.26 12.99
N ALA A 278 29.12 -14.11 13.20
CA ALA A 278 28.03 -13.93 14.15
C ALA A 278 26.64 -14.26 13.58
N ALA A 279 26.52 -14.53 12.27
CA ALA A 279 25.24 -14.76 11.59
C ALA A 279 24.95 -16.25 11.36
N ASP A 280 23.68 -16.64 11.46
CA ASP A 280 23.22 -17.93 10.94
C ASP A 280 23.11 -17.85 9.41
N MET A 281 24.06 -18.48 8.72
CA MET A 281 24.24 -18.42 7.26
C MET A 281 23.46 -19.50 6.48
N ARG A 282 22.45 -20.13 7.10
CA ARG A 282 21.60 -21.13 6.44
C ARG A 282 20.76 -20.52 5.30
N CYS A 283 20.32 -21.39 4.40
CA CYS A 283 19.48 -21.04 3.25
C CYS A 283 20.15 -20.07 2.27
N ASP A 284 21.47 -20.22 2.06
CA ASP A 284 22.27 -19.38 1.15
C ASP A 284 22.21 -17.87 1.49
N ARG A 285 22.08 -17.58 2.79
CA ARG A 285 22.10 -16.21 3.31
C ARG A 285 23.46 -15.58 3.08
N ARG A 286 23.48 -14.30 2.69
CA ARG A 286 24.68 -13.45 2.67
C ARG A 286 24.48 -12.22 3.55
N ILE A 287 25.57 -11.64 4.06
CA ILE A 287 25.54 -10.34 4.76
C ILE A 287 26.18 -9.30 3.86
N PRO A 288 25.39 -8.47 3.14
CA PRO A 288 25.96 -7.52 2.20
C PRO A 288 26.66 -6.35 2.91
N VAL A 289 27.77 -5.88 2.35
CA VAL A 289 28.55 -4.77 2.91
C VAL A 289 27.94 -3.43 2.54
N LEU A 290 27.61 -2.61 3.55
CA LEU A 290 26.92 -1.33 3.36
C LEU A 290 27.62 -0.40 2.35
N ALA A 291 28.95 -0.24 2.46
CA ALA A 291 29.71 0.61 1.56
C ALA A 291 29.59 0.14 0.09
N GLU A 292 29.57 -1.16 -0.16
CA GLU A 292 29.40 -1.72 -1.51
C GLU A 292 27.96 -1.55 -2.03
N LEU A 293 26.96 -1.64 -1.15
CA LEU A 293 25.56 -1.40 -1.51
C LEU A 293 25.31 0.05 -1.90
N MET A 294 25.95 1.00 -1.22
CA MET A 294 25.85 2.43 -1.54
C MET A 294 26.46 2.76 -2.90
N GLU A 295 27.42 1.97 -3.37
CA GLU A 295 28.04 2.15 -4.69
C GLU A 295 27.20 1.63 -5.85
N ARG A 296 26.12 0.87 -5.58
CA ARG A 296 25.24 0.32 -6.61
C ARG A 296 24.50 1.42 -7.37
N GLU A 297 24.30 1.19 -8.67
CA GLU A 297 23.59 2.11 -9.56
C GLU A 297 22.22 2.50 -8.99
N VAL A 298 21.46 1.51 -8.50
CA VAL A 298 20.12 1.71 -7.92
C VAL A 298 20.18 2.57 -6.65
N ALA A 299 21.19 2.41 -5.79
CA ALA A 299 21.31 3.23 -4.59
C ALA A 299 21.60 4.70 -4.92
N LYS A 300 22.46 4.93 -5.92
CA LYS A 300 22.82 6.27 -6.40
C LYS A 300 21.66 6.97 -7.12
N THR A 301 21.05 6.29 -8.07
CA THR A 301 19.92 6.82 -8.88
C THR A 301 18.70 7.09 -8.01
N ALA A 302 18.34 6.16 -7.12
CA ALA A 302 17.25 6.35 -6.16
C ALA A 302 17.57 7.33 -5.02
N CYS A 303 18.81 7.83 -4.93
CA CYS A 303 19.29 8.71 -3.86
C CYS A 303 18.99 8.15 -2.46
N LEU A 304 19.38 6.89 -2.23
CA LEU A 304 19.23 6.23 -0.93
C LEU A 304 20.24 6.77 0.07
N SER A 305 19.80 6.94 1.32
CA SER A 305 20.70 7.16 2.46
C SER A 305 21.15 5.85 3.10
N ASP A 306 22.25 5.87 3.85
CA ASP A 306 22.78 4.69 4.57
C ASP A 306 21.71 3.98 5.40
N PHE A 307 20.90 4.73 6.14
CA PHE A 307 19.83 4.18 6.99
C PHE A 307 18.68 3.57 6.18
N GLU A 308 18.42 4.04 4.96
CA GLU A 308 17.45 3.43 4.06
C GLU A 308 17.98 2.08 3.55
N VAL A 309 19.25 2.01 3.15
CA VAL A 309 19.88 0.74 2.75
C VAL A 309 19.89 -0.26 3.92
N ILE A 310 20.30 0.18 5.12
CA ILE A 310 20.25 -0.65 6.34
C ILE A 310 18.85 -1.23 6.56
N SER A 311 17.79 -0.44 6.38
CA SER A 311 16.42 -0.91 6.58
C SER A 311 16.02 -2.01 5.58
N VAL A 312 16.47 -1.91 4.32
CA VAL A 312 16.22 -2.94 3.29
C VAL A 312 17.00 -4.22 3.62
N VAL A 313 18.26 -4.09 4.03
CA VAL A 313 19.08 -5.25 4.42
C VAL A 313 18.48 -5.94 5.65
N LEU A 314 18.04 -5.20 6.67
CA LEU A 314 17.37 -5.77 7.84
C LEU A 314 16.08 -6.50 7.45
N TYR A 315 15.25 -5.88 6.62
CA TYR A 315 13.99 -6.49 6.17
C TYR A 315 14.22 -7.76 5.38
N THR A 316 15.14 -7.76 4.42
CA THR A 316 15.42 -8.95 3.59
C THR A 316 16.11 -10.06 4.39
N GLY A 317 16.65 -9.75 5.57
CA GLY A 317 17.06 -10.73 6.57
C GLY A 317 15.93 -11.11 7.55
N PRO A 318 16.26 -11.65 8.73
CA PRO A 318 15.27 -12.12 9.70
C PRO A 318 14.24 -11.09 10.19
N MET A 319 14.56 -9.78 10.15
CA MET A 319 13.68 -8.77 10.73
C MET A 319 12.34 -8.58 10.00
N PHE A 320 12.14 -9.12 8.78
CA PHE A 320 10.80 -9.14 8.16
C PHE A 320 9.75 -9.76 9.09
N GLN A 321 10.13 -10.76 9.89
CA GLN A 321 9.23 -11.48 10.79
C GLN A 321 8.67 -10.53 11.84
N VAL A 322 9.52 -9.68 12.43
CA VAL A 322 9.15 -8.72 13.47
C VAL A 322 8.35 -7.57 12.87
N TYR A 323 8.85 -6.95 11.80
CA TYR A 323 8.18 -5.79 11.18
C TYR A 323 6.79 -6.16 10.63
N ASN A 324 6.67 -7.31 9.98
CA ASN A 324 5.37 -7.78 9.52
C ASN A 324 4.46 -8.26 10.66
N THR A 325 5.00 -8.70 11.80
CA THR A 325 4.20 -8.99 13.00
C THR A 325 3.59 -7.72 13.57
N VAL A 326 4.37 -6.64 13.68
CA VAL A 326 3.87 -5.32 14.09
C VAL A 326 2.77 -4.85 13.14
N LEU A 327 3.05 -4.87 11.84
CA LEU A 327 2.12 -4.39 10.84
C LEU A 327 0.86 -5.25 10.77
N ARG A 328 0.96 -6.58 10.77
CA ARG A 328 -0.23 -7.45 10.73
C ARG A 328 -0.93 -7.59 12.08
N ARG A 329 -0.28 -7.15 13.18
CA ARG A 329 -0.68 -7.46 14.57
C ARG A 329 -0.91 -8.96 14.77
N TRP A 330 -0.06 -9.78 14.14
CA TRP A 330 -0.23 -11.23 14.09
C TRP A 330 1.12 -11.93 13.94
N PRO A 331 1.40 -13.03 14.67
CA PRO A 331 0.54 -13.68 15.67
C PRO A 331 0.27 -12.79 16.89
N GLU A 332 -0.98 -12.81 17.38
CA GLU A 332 -1.47 -11.89 18.42
C GLU A 332 -0.56 -11.85 19.66
N LYS A 333 -0.14 -13.03 20.16
CA LYS A 333 0.75 -13.13 21.33
C LYS A 333 2.11 -12.46 21.12
N ALA A 334 2.66 -12.56 19.91
CA ALA A 334 3.94 -11.92 19.59
C ALA A 334 3.76 -10.41 19.50
N PHE A 335 2.68 -9.94 18.86
CA PHE A 335 2.37 -8.52 18.78
C PHE A 335 2.13 -7.88 20.15
N GLN A 336 1.31 -8.50 21.02
CA GLN A 336 1.04 -7.99 22.36
C GLN A 336 2.31 -7.80 23.19
N GLN A 337 3.31 -8.67 23.03
CA GLN A 337 4.59 -8.53 23.73
C GLN A 337 5.39 -7.32 23.25
N LEU A 338 5.39 -7.06 21.94
CA LEU A 338 6.03 -5.87 21.35
C LEU A 338 5.31 -4.59 21.80
N GLU A 339 3.98 -4.61 21.78
CA GLU A 339 3.13 -3.48 22.19
C GLU A 339 3.30 -3.16 23.68
N GLN A 340 3.28 -4.18 24.56
CA GLN A 340 3.55 -4.01 26.00
C GLN A 340 4.96 -3.50 26.28
N GLY A 341 5.94 -3.91 25.46
CA GLY A 341 7.32 -3.41 25.51
C GLY A 341 7.50 -2.00 24.96
N GLY A 342 6.44 -1.39 24.40
CA GLY A 342 6.48 -0.06 23.81
C GLY A 342 7.35 0.04 22.55
N ASN A 343 7.60 -1.08 21.86
CA ASN A 343 8.43 -1.12 20.66
C ASN A 343 7.66 -1.69 19.47
N VAL A 344 7.25 -0.80 18.58
CA VAL A 344 6.55 -1.14 17.34
C VAL A 344 7.34 -0.71 16.10
N TYR A 345 8.65 -0.50 16.24
CA TYR A 345 9.57 -0.26 15.11
C TYR A 345 9.12 0.83 14.13
N THR A 346 8.42 1.86 14.64
CA THR A 346 7.75 2.86 13.80
C THR A 346 8.76 3.54 12.88
N THR A 347 9.92 3.95 13.40
CA THR A 347 10.90 4.68 12.60
C THR A 347 11.53 3.79 11.54
N THR A 348 11.97 2.57 11.90
CA THR A 348 12.54 1.63 10.93
C THR A 348 11.56 1.25 9.82
N ILE A 349 10.29 1.00 10.15
CA ILE A 349 9.27 0.67 9.15
C ILE A 349 9.07 1.85 8.19
N TYR A 350 9.01 3.09 8.69
CA TYR A 350 8.89 4.27 7.84
C TYR A 350 10.09 4.50 6.92
N VAL A 351 11.29 4.31 7.45
CA VAL A 351 12.53 4.39 6.66
C VAL A 351 12.52 3.34 5.54
N LEU A 352 12.09 2.12 5.85
CA LEU A 352 11.95 1.06 4.85
C LEU A 352 10.89 1.39 3.79
N VAL A 353 9.75 1.97 4.19
CA VAL A 353 8.74 2.47 3.25
C VAL A 353 9.33 3.53 2.31
N SER A 354 10.14 4.45 2.84
CA SER A 354 10.86 5.45 2.03
C SER A 354 11.79 4.78 1.02
N ALA A 355 12.63 3.84 1.49
CA ALA A 355 13.57 3.11 0.65
C ALA A 355 12.86 2.37 -0.50
N ILE A 356 11.80 1.62 -0.20
CA ILE A 356 11.00 0.88 -1.18
C ILE A 356 10.37 1.81 -2.20
N GLN A 357 9.79 2.94 -1.77
CA GLN A 357 9.20 3.89 -2.70
C GLN A 357 10.23 4.49 -3.65
N LYS A 358 11.43 4.81 -3.16
CA LYS A 358 12.53 5.31 -3.98
C LYS A 358 13.02 4.24 -4.97
N ILE A 359 13.32 3.03 -4.49
CA ILE A 359 13.78 1.92 -5.34
C ILE A 359 12.74 1.58 -6.42
N ALA A 360 11.45 1.54 -6.06
CA ALA A 360 10.37 1.25 -7.01
C ALA A 360 10.31 2.26 -8.18
N ARG A 361 10.76 3.51 -7.99
CA ARG A 361 10.77 4.53 -9.06
C ARG A 361 11.84 4.25 -10.12
N GLU A 362 12.93 3.60 -9.74
CA GLU A 362 14.06 3.25 -10.62
C GLU A 362 13.86 1.93 -11.37
N VAL A 363 12.80 1.18 -11.07
CA VAL A 363 12.56 -0.13 -11.71
C VAL A 363 12.23 0.04 -13.18
N ASN A 364 13.04 -0.58 -14.04
CA ASN A 364 12.70 -0.81 -15.44
C ASN A 364 11.66 -1.93 -15.53
N LEU A 365 10.46 -1.60 -16.02
CA LEU A 365 9.32 -2.52 -16.04
C LEU A 365 8.95 -2.89 -17.48
N PRO A 366 9.40 -4.05 -18.00
CA PRO A 366 8.95 -4.55 -19.29
C PRO A 366 7.43 -4.67 -19.34
N ALA A 367 6.85 -4.42 -20.52
CA ALA A 367 5.41 -4.56 -20.73
C ALA A 367 4.94 -5.99 -20.38
N GLY A 368 3.86 -6.09 -19.62
CA GLY A 368 3.30 -7.39 -19.20
C GLY A 368 4.03 -8.07 -18.03
N THR A 369 4.93 -7.38 -17.33
CA THR A 369 5.62 -7.95 -16.15
C THR A 369 4.61 -8.43 -15.10
N ARG A 370 4.75 -9.70 -14.69
CA ARG A 370 3.95 -10.34 -13.64
C ARG A 370 4.82 -10.67 -12.43
N LEU A 371 4.29 -10.39 -11.25
CA LEU A 371 4.88 -10.74 -9.96
C LEU A 371 4.01 -11.81 -9.30
N TYR A 372 4.65 -12.77 -8.62
CA TYR A 372 3.99 -13.92 -8.02
C TYR A 372 4.22 -13.96 -6.51
N ARG A 373 3.21 -14.43 -5.76
CA ARG A 373 3.30 -14.63 -4.32
C ARG A 373 2.53 -15.87 -3.88
N GLY A 374 3.22 -16.82 -3.26
CA GLY A 374 2.58 -17.97 -2.61
C GLY A 374 1.92 -17.60 -1.27
N LEU A 375 0.84 -18.31 -0.91
CA LEU A 375 0.05 -18.04 0.31
C LEU A 375 0.22 -19.10 1.41
N GLY A 376 1.24 -19.96 1.33
CA GLY A 376 1.60 -20.95 2.36
C GLY A 376 0.73 -22.22 2.40
N GLY A 377 -0.43 -22.22 1.76
CA GLY A 377 -1.28 -23.41 1.59
C GLY A 377 -2.22 -23.71 2.75
N ASP A 378 -2.16 -22.93 3.84
CA ASP A 378 -3.00 -23.06 5.03
C ASP A 378 -3.85 -21.79 5.29
N LYS A 379 -3.71 -20.77 4.42
CA LYS A 379 -4.34 -19.47 4.59
C LYS A 379 -5.72 -19.41 3.93
N VAL A 380 -6.72 -18.99 4.71
CA VAL A 380 -8.08 -18.79 4.22
C VAL A 380 -8.29 -17.32 3.89
N LEU A 381 -8.62 -17.04 2.62
CA LEU A 381 -9.00 -15.71 2.16
C LEU A 381 -10.41 -15.35 2.68
N PRO A 382 -10.64 -14.11 3.13
CA PRO A 382 -11.90 -13.75 3.76
C PRO A 382 -13.03 -13.58 2.72
N PRO A 383 -14.32 -13.67 3.13
CA PRO A 383 -15.44 -13.54 2.19
C PRO A 383 -15.47 -12.25 1.37
N HIS A 384 -15.00 -11.12 1.93
CA HIS A 384 -14.96 -9.82 1.27
C HIS A 384 -13.83 -9.69 0.22
N PHE A 385 -12.94 -10.68 0.12
CA PHE A 385 -12.05 -10.82 -1.03
C PHE A 385 -12.85 -11.21 -2.28
N PHE A 386 -13.78 -12.16 -2.15
CA PHE A 386 -14.55 -12.71 -3.26
C PHE A 386 -15.84 -11.92 -3.55
N LYS A 387 -16.59 -11.58 -2.50
CA LYS A 387 -17.92 -11.00 -2.60
C LYS A 387 -17.83 -9.48 -2.66
N ARG A 388 -18.52 -8.89 -3.65
CA ARG A 388 -18.74 -7.44 -3.72
C ARG A 388 -19.67 -7.00 -2.58
N ASP A 389 -19.35 -5.86 -1.97
CA ASP A 389 -20.21 -5.21 -0.98
C ASP A 389 -21.39 -4.46 -1.64
N ALA A 390 -22.22 -3.78 -0.84
CA ALA A 390 -23.37 -3.01 -1.33
C ALA A 390 -23.00 -1.88 -2.32
N ARG A 391 -21.72 -1.49 -2.38
CA ARG A 391 -21.18 -0.47 -3.30
C ARG A 391 -20.43 -1.10 -4.48
N GLY A 392 -20.46 -2.43 -4.61
CA GLY A 392 -19.77 -3.16 -5.67
C GLY A 392 -18.28 -3.38 -5.39
N LEU A 393 -17.76 -3.07 -4.20
CA LEU A 393 -16.32 -3.15 -3.89
C LEU A 393 -15.95 -4.52 -3.31
N ARG A 394 -14.79 -5.06 -3.68
CA ARG A 394 -14.21 -6.29 -3.11
C ARG A 394 -12.69 -6.18 -3.03
N GLY A 395 -12.06 -7.04 -2.23
CA GLY A 395 -10.61 -7.09 -2.07
C GLY A 395 -10.17 -6.95 -0.63
N ILE A 396 -8.87 -6.94 -0.40
CA ILE A 396 -8.25 -6.90 0.94
C ILE A 396 -7.10 -5.90 0.98
N VAL A 397 -6.75 -5.44 2.18
CA VAL A 397 -5.51 -4.69 2.42
C VAL A 397 -4.48 -5.62 3.04
N GLU A 398 -3.31 -5.73 2.43
CA GLU A 398 -2.15 -6.36 3.07
C GLU A 398 -1.48 -5.32 3.96
N TRP A 399 -1.51 -5.54 5.27
CA TRP A 399 -0.96 -4.60 6.23
C TRP A 399 0.57 -4.65 6.31
N GLY A 400 1.16 -5.83 6.12
CA GLY A 400 2.61 -6.01 6.08
C GLY A 400 3.21 -5.54 4.76
N PHE A 401 4.53 -5.50 4.69
CA PHE A 401 5.20 -5.47 3.41
C PHE A 401 4.88 -6.76 2.64
N MET A 402 4.62 -6.61 1.36
CA MET A 402 4.22 -7.74 0.52
C MET A 402 5.36 -8.13 -0.41
N SER A 403 6.08 -9.17 0.02
CA SER A 403 7.11 -9.83 -0.78
C SER A 403 6.52 -10.60 -1.96
N THR A 404 7.09 -10.42 -3.14
CA THR A 404 6.71 -11.08 -4.39
C THR A 404 7.97 -11.44 -5.17
N THR A 405 7.85 -12.26 -6.21
CA THR A 405 8.99 -12.65 -7.05
C THR A 405 8.62 -12.63 -8.52
N LEU A 406 9.59 -12.34 -9.38
CA LEU A 406 9.46 -12.49 -10.84
C LEU A 406 9.48 -13.96 -11.27
N ASP A 407 9.99 -14.86 -10.42
CA ASP A 407 10.08 -16.28 -10.70
C ASP A 407 8.87 -17.04 -10.14
N LYS A 408 7.99 -17.50 -11.03
CA LYS A 408 6.82 -18.31 -10.66
C LYS A 408 7.21 -19.59 -9.92
N ALA A 409 8.34 -20.23 -10.27
CA ALA A 409 8.79 -21.44 -9.59
C ALA A 409 9.07 -21.16 -8.11
N THR A 410 9.74 -20.05 -7.80
CA THR A 410 9.94 -19.57 -6.42
C THR A 410 8.62 -19.34 -5.69
N ALA A 411 7.61 -18.71 -6.32
CA ALA A 411 6.31 -18.52 -5.70
C ALA A 411 5.55 -19.85 -5.43
N LEU A 412 5.71 -20.85 -6.29
CA LEU A 412 5.15 -22.19 -6.07
C LEU A 412 5.75 -22.86 -4.82
N ARG A 413 7.03 -22.61 -4.49
CA ARG A 413 7.64 -23.07 -3.24
C ARG A 413 6.93 -22.52 -2.00
N TYR A 414 6.48 -21.27 -2.08
CA TYR A 414 5.74 -20.61 -1.02
C TYR A 414 4.22 -20.81 -1.11
N SER A 415 3.72 -21.57 -2.08
CA SER A 415 2.27 -21.80 -2.25
C SER A 415 1.69 -22.82 -1.29
N GLY A 416 2.53 -23.71 -0.75
CA GLY A 416 2.14 -24.90 0.03
C GLY A 416 1.88 -26.16 -0.80
N VAL A 417 1.97 -26.09 -2.14
CA VAL A 417 1.72 -27.25 -3.03
C VAL A 417 2.72 -28.39 -2.81
N MET A 418 4.00 -28.07 -2.66
CA MET A 418 5.05 -29.07 -2.46
C MET A 418 4.97 -29.73 -1.08
N ASP A 419 4.41 -29.03 -0.11
CA ASP A 419 4.19 -29.52 1.25
C ASP A 419 2.86 -30.30 1.39
N GLY A 420 2.12 -30.49 0.28
CA GLY A 420 0.81 -31.14 0.29
C GLY A 420 -0.23 -30.42 1.16
N ARG A 421 -0.13 -29.10 1.29
CA ARG A 421 -1.02 -28.29 2.13
C ARG A 421 -2.43 -28.24 1.54
N PRO A 422 -3.46 -28.05 2.38
CA PRO A 422 -4.86 -28.22 1.95
C PRO A 422 -5.40 -27.14 1.00
N LEU A 423 -4.78 -25.95 0.94
CA LEU A 423 -5.23 -24.82 0.11
C LEU A 423 -4.06 -24.17 -0.67
N PRO A 424 -3.33 -24.90 -1.53
CA PRO A 424 -2.20 -24.32 -2.24
C PRO A 424 -2.65 -23.16 -3.13
N ALA A 425 -2.07 -21.98 -2.93
CA ALA A 425 -2.52 -20.78 -3.62
C ALA A 425 -1.40 -19.80 -3.96
N VAL A 426 -1.56 -19.12 -5.10
CA VAL A 426 -0.65 -18.10 -5.63
C VAL A 426 -1.44 -16.88 -6.10
N PHE A 427 -0.96 -15.71 -5.72
CA PHE A 427 -1.33 -14.45 -6.34
C PHE A 427 -0.44 -14.17 -7.55
N GLU A 428 -1.08 -13.83 -8.67
CA GLU A 428 -0.45 -13.30 -9.88
C GLU A 428 -0.81 -11.82 -9.98
N ILE A 429 0.17 -10.94 -9.78
CA ILE A 429 0.01 -9.50 -9.71
C ILE A 429 0.56 -8.90 -11.00
N VAL A 430 -0.26 -8.10 -11.68
CA VAL A 430 0.18 -7.34 -12.86
C VAL A 430 0.77 -6.02 -12.39
N SER A 431 2.06 -5.82 -12.65
CA SER A 431 2.74 -4.57 -12.31
C SER A 431 2.40 -3.48 -13.34
N GLY A 432 2.13 -2.27 -12.85
CA GLY A 432 1.84 -1.10 -13.68
C GLY A 432 2.91 -0.01 -13.54
N ALA A 433 2.79 1.07 -14.32
CA ALA A 433 3.70 2.22 -14.27
C ALA A 433 3.69 2.93 -12.90
N VAL A 434 2.53 2.94 -12.24
CA VAL A 434 2.34 3.48 -10.88
C VAL A 434 2.50 2.35 -9.85
N ASP A 435 1.76 1.26 -10.04
CA ASP A 435 1.73 0.12 -9.12
C ASP A 435 2.84 -0.89 -9.41
N ARG A 436 4.08 -0.50 -9.10
CA ARG A 436 5.29 -1.35 -9.23
C ARG A 436 5.96 -1.56 -7.88
N GLY A 437 6.49 -2.78 -7.70
CA GLY A 437 7.23 -3.15 -6.50
C GLY A 437 8.70 -2.75 -6.62
N ALA A 438 9.36 -2.54 -5.48
CA ALA A 438 10.80 -2.31 -5.42
C ALA A 438 11.55 -3.62 -5.67
N VAL A 439 12.40 -3.67 -6.69
CA VAL A 439 13.31 -4.80 -6.90
C VAL A 439 14.47 -4.68 -5.90
N VAL A 440 14.48 -5.52 -4.86
CA VAL A 440 15.44 -5.38 -3.74
C VAL A 440 16.57 -6.42 -3.75
N SER A 441 16.63 -7.25 -4.79
CA SER A 441 17.60 -8.36 -4.93
C SER A 441 19.05 -7.94 -4.69
N GLU A 442 19.46 -6.75 -5.14
CA GLU A 442 20.84 -6.25 -4.99
C GLU A 442 21.21 -5.96 -3.53
N PHE A 443 20.23 -5.57 -2.72
CA PHE A 443 20.38 -5.28 -1.28
C PHE A 443 20.08 -6.50 -0.41
N SER A 444 19.45 -7.53 -0.98
CA SER A 444 18.90 -8.64 -0.22
C SER A 444 19.97 -9.53 0.41
N GLN A 445 19.66 -10.05 1.61
CA GLN A 445 20.38 -11.15 2.23
C GLN A 445 20.15 -12.50 1.51
N TYR A 446 19.13 -12.59 0.64
CA TYR A 446 18.81 -13.76 -0.18
C TYR A 446 18.59 -13.38 -1.67
N PRO A 447 19.63 -13.03 -2.43
CA PRO A 447 19.49 -12.49 -3.80
C PRO A 447 18.82 -13.44 -4.79
N GLY A 448 18.97 -14.75 -4.56
CA GLY A 448 18.39 -15.79 -5.42
C GLY A 448 16.86 -15.75 -5.48
N GLU A 449 16.19 -15.18 -4.47
CA GLU A 449 14.72 -15.09 -4.44
C GLU A 449 14.15 -14.05 -5.41
N LYS A 450 15.02 -13.19 -5.98
CA LYS A 450 14.65 -12.10 -6.91
C LYS A 450 13.47 -11.28 -6.38
N GLU A 451 13.55 -10.91 -5.10
CA GLU A 451 12.45 -10.32 -4.36
C GLU A 451 12.06 -8.93 -4.91
N CYS A 452 10.75 -8.76 -5.11
CA CYS A 452 10.10 -7.51 -5.40
C CYS A 452 9.13 -7.16 -4.26
N LEU A 453 9.30 -5.99 -3.65
CA LEU A 453 8.61 -5.64 -2.42
C LEU A 453 7.61 -4.51 -2.64
N PHE A 454 6.37 -4.70 -2.18
CA PHE A 454 5.37 -3.65 -2.12
C PHE A 454 5.25 -3.06 -0.72
N ALA A 455 4.96 -1.76 -0.66
CA ALA A 455 4.72 -1.03 0.57
C ALA A 455 3.51 -1.61 1.34
N PRO A 456 3.52 -1.52 2.68
CA PRO A 456 2.43 -1.95 3.54
C PRO A 456 1.16 -1.16 3.32
N CYS A 457 0.05 -1.75 3.75
CA CYS A 457 -1.30 -1.21 3.55
C CYS A 457 -1.70 -1.05 2.09
N SER A 458 -1.08 -1.80 1.16
CA SER A 458 -1.46 -1.86 -0.25
C SER A 458 -2.76 -2.66 -0.43
N PHE A 459 -3.57 -2.29 -1.41
CA PHE A 459 -4.88 -2.89 -1.66
C PHE A 459 -4.81 -3.91 -2.80
N LEU A 460 -5.38 -5.10 -2.57
CA LEU A 460 -5.42 -6.22 -3.50
C LEU A 460 -6.87 -6.47 -3.94
N GLU A 461 -7.14 -6.26 -5.21
CA GLU A 461 -8.43 -6.53 -5.82
C GLU A 461 -8.34 -7.73 -6.78
N PRO A 462 -9.07 -8.83 -6.55
CA PRO A 462 -9.12 -9.93 -7.50
C PRO A 462 -9.84 -9.49 -8.78
N GLN A 463 -9.20 -9.71 -9.93
CA GLN A 463 -9.71 -9.36 -11.25
C GLN A 463 -10.61 -10.44 -11.83
N SER A 464 -10.27 -11.71 -11.60
CA SER A 464 -11.03 -12.88 -12.04
C SER A 464 -11.45 -13.73 -10.84
N GLY A 465 -12.24 -14.77 -11.11
CA GLY A 465 -12.39 -15.89 -10.18
C GLY A 465 -11.07 -16.66 -9.99
N GLU A 466 -11.12 -17.65 -9.11
CA GLU A 466 -10.05 -18.63 -8.94
C GLU A 466 -9.82 -19.41 -10.23
N VAL A 467 -8.57 -19.43 -10.71
CA VAL A 467 -8.16 -20.28 -11.83
C VAL A 467 -7.32 -21.41 -11.26
N MET A 468 -7.77 -22.64 -11.45
CA MET A 468 -7.01 -23.82 -11.04
C MET A 468 -5.92 -24.11 -12.05
N GLU A 469 -4.70 -24.31 -11.57
CA GLU A 469 -3.55 -24.66 -12.38
C GLU A 469 -2.95 -25.97 -11.89
N LEU A 470 -2.82 -26.95 -12.78
CA LEU A 470 -2.13 -28.20 -12.47
C LEU A 470 -0.62 -27.98 -12.63
N THR A 471 0.12 -28.24 -11.57
CA THR A 471 1.59 -28.24 -11.59
C THR A 471 2.12 -29.66 -11.44
N GLN A 472 3.42 -29.86 -11.69
CA GLN A 472 4.10 -31.12 -11.42
C GLN A 472 4.01 -31.58 -9.94
N HIS A 473 3.64 -30.68 -9.03
CA HIS A 473 3.51 -30.95 -7.59
C HIS A 473 2.05 -31.06 -7.11
N GLY A 474 1.08 -30.82 -7.99
CA GLY A 474 -0.35 -30.82 -7.66
C GLY A 474 -1.08 -29.56 -8.12
N LEU A 475 -2.37 -29.48 -7.77
CA LEU A 475 -3.24 -28.36 -8.12
C LEU A 475 -2.95 -27.13 -7.24
N VAL A 476 -2.93 -25.96 -7.88
CA VAL A 476 -2.72 -24.66 -7.23
C VAL A 476 -3.81 -23.69 -7.66
N ALA A 477 -4.42 -23.04 -6.68
CA ALA A 477 -5.34 -21.93 -6.89
C ALA A 477 -4.56 -20.68 -7.31
N LYS A 478 -4.85 -20.14 -8.49
CA LYS A 478 -4.25 -18.90 -8.97
C LYS A 478 -5.27 -17.77 -9.00
N PHE A 479 -4.94 -16.66 -8.36
CA PHE A 479 -5.76 -15.44 -8.38
C PHE A 479 -5.03 -14.33 -9.11
N ARG A 480 -5.65 -13.78 -10.16
CA ARG A 480 -5.16 -12.56 -10.81
C ARG A 480 -5.54 -11.35 -9.98
N ILE A 481 -4.55 -10.58 -9.53
CA ILE A 481 -4.71 -9.46 -8.62
C ILE A 481 -4.33 -8.16 -9.32
N ARG A 482 -5.23 -7.17 -9.24
CA ARG A 482 -4.88 -5.76 -9.43
C ARG A 482 -4.46 -5.20 -8.08
N LEU A 483 -3.25 -4.68 -8.01
CA LEU A 483 -2.72 -4.08 -6.81
C LEU A 483 -2.76 -2.56 -6.92
N ASN A 484 -3.12 -1.89 -5.83
CA ASN A 484 -2.93 -0.45 -5.66
C ASN A 484 -1.94 -0.22 -4.52
N VAL A 485 -0.78 0.35 -4.83
CA VAL A 485 0.28 0.57 -3.83
C VAL A 485 -0.11 1.71 -2.89
N ASN A 486 0.13 1.55 -1.60
CA ASN A 486 -0.07 2.63 -0.64
C ASN A 486 1.07 3.66 -0.69
N LEU A 487 0.96 4.64 -1.58
CA LEU A 487 1.94 5.73 -1.74
C LEU A 487 1.64 6.94 -0.85
N LYS A 488 0.82 6.79 0.20
CA LYS A 488 0.44 7.89 1.10
C LYS A 488 1.56 8.27 2.08
N SER A 489 2.42 7.31 2.41
CA SER A 489 3.56 7.55 3.29
C SER A 489 4.61 8.40 2.57
N ARG A 490 5.11 9.42 3.26
CA ARG A 490 6.15 10.31 2.74
C ARG A 490 7.53 9.64 2.77
N THR A 491 8.43 10.06 1.87
CA THR A 491 9.85 9.70 1.97
C THR A 491 10.51 10.37 3.18
N CYS A 492 11.69 9.91 3.57
CA CYS A 492 12.45 10.50 4.68
C CYS A 492 12.69 12.01 4.48
N GLU A 493 13.05 12.43 3.26
CA GLU A 493 13.27 13.84 2.91
C GLU A 493 11.97 14.65 3.02
N GLU A 494 10.86 14.11 2.54
CA GLU A 494 9.55 14.75 2.62
C GLU A 494 9.07 14.88 4.09
N LEU A 495 9.41 13.92 4.95
CA LEU A 495 9.14 13.99 6.39
C LEU A 495 9.97 15.08 7.07
N VAL A 496 11.25 15.21 6.73
CA VAL A 496 12.11 16.29 7.24
C VAL A 496 11.64 17.65 6.73
N ALA A 497 11.33 17.76 5.44
CA ALA A 497 10.83 18.97 4.80
C ALA A 497 9.46 19.41 5.35
N GLN A 498 8.63 18.49 5.84
CA GLN A 498 7.32 18.82 6.39
C GLN A 498 7.40 19.85 7.52
N LYS A 499 8.36 19.72 8.45
CA LYS A 499 8.47 20.63 9.60
C LYS A 499 8.78 22.06 9.14
N LYS A 500 9.67 22.19 8.14
CA LYS A 500 9.92 23.46 7.44
C LYS A 500 8.68 23.98 6.73
N GLN A 501 8.01 23.15 5.93
CA GLN A 501 6.83 23.57 5.17
C GLN A 501 5.71 24.08 6.07
N MET A 502 5.45 23.43 7.21
CA MET A 502 4.43 23.88 8.18
C MET A 502 4.78 25.26 8.74
N HIS A 503 6.05 25.49 9.11
CA HIS A 503 6.51 26.80 9.59
C HIS A 503 6.36 27.89 8.54
N ILE A 504 6.87 27.64 7.33
CA ILE A 504 6.80 28.61 6.23
C ILE A 504 5.35 28.97 5.90
N SER A 505 4.47 27.96 5.79
CA SER A 505 3.05 28.19 5.51
C SER A 505 2.37 28.98 6.63
N SER A 506 2.71 28.70 7.90
CA SER A 506 2.21 29.47 9.03
C SER A 506 2.70 30.92 9.01
N PHE A 507 3.96 31.14 8.63
CA PHE A 507 4.53 32.49 8.55
C PHE A 507 3.92 33.28 7.39
N GLU A 508 3.72 32.66 6.23
CA GLU A 508 2.99 33.26 5.09
C GLU A 508 1.59 33.72 5.52
N TYR A 509 0.85 32.88 6.24
CA TYR A 509 -0.47 33.24 6.76
C TYR A 509 -0.42 34.44 7.72
N LEU A 510 0.56 34.50 8.62
CA LEU A 510 0.76 35.65 9.52
C LEU A 510 1.05 36.94 8.75
N LEU A 511 1.80 36.86 7.64
CA LEU A 511 2.09 38.02 6.80
C LEU A 511 0.87 38.47 5.99
N ASP A 512 0.02 37.55 5.53
CA ASP A 512 -1.22 37.88 4.86
C ASP A 512 -2.21 38.57 5.80
N GLU A 513 -2.31 38.10 7.05
CA GLU A 513 -3.10 38.74 8.10
C GLU A 513 -2.59 40.16 8.39
N LEU A 514 -1.27 40.33 8.58
CA LEU A 514 -0.65 41.65 8.74
C LEU A 514 -0.95 42.57 7.55
N ALA A 515 -0.89 42.05 6.32
CA ALA A 515 -1.14 42.83 5.12
C ALA A 515 -2.57 43.37 5.04
N GLN A 516 -3.54 42.62 5.58
CA GLN A 516 -4.94 43.02 5.71
C GLN A 516 -5.10 44.07 6.82
N GLU A 517 -4.57 43.82 8.02
CA GLU A 517 -4.62 44.77 9.13
C GLU A 517 -3.99 46.12 8.76
N LEU A 518 -2.82 46.12 8.10
CA LEU A 518 -2.19 47.33 7.61
C LEU A 518 -3.01 48.01 6.50
N ALA A 519 -3.75 47.26 5.67
CA ALA A 519 -4.60 47.86 4.65
C ALA A 519 -5.76 48.63 5.28
N GLU A 520 -6.37 48.06 6.33
CA GLU A 520 -7.41 48.72 7.11
C GLU A 520 -6.89 49.98 7.80
N LEU A 521 -5.72 49.90 8.43
CA LEU A 521 -5.07 51.05 9.07
C LEU A 521 -4.74 52.16 8.07
N VAL A 522 -4.26 51.81 6.87
CA VAL A 522 -3.99 52.77 5.78
C VAL A 522 -5.27 53.47 5.32
N ALA A 523 -6.40 52.76 5.26
CA ALA A 523 -7.69 53.31 4.87
C ALA A 523 -8.39 54.10 6.01
N GLY A 524 -7.90 53.97 7.24
CA GLY A 524 -8.49 54.57 8.43
C GLY A 524 -8.34 56.10 8.52
N PRO A 525 -9.20 56.77 9.32
CA PRO A 525 -9.20 58.22 9.48
C PRO A 525 -7.90 58.75 10.11
N ASP A 526 -7.28 57.99 11.01
CA ASP A 526 -6.04 58.40 11.70
C ASP A 526 -4.86 58.51 10.73
N ALA A 527 -4.75 57.58 9.77
CA ALA A 527 -3.73 57.64 8.74
C ALA A 527 -3.92 58.85 7.82
N ALA A 528 -5.18 59.18 7.47
CA ALA A 528 -5.49 60.39 6.71
C ALA A 528 -5.13 61.67 7.48
N ALA A 529 -5.46 61.72 8.78
CA ALA A 529 -5.12 62.85 9.65
C ALA A 529 -3.60 63.00 9.87
N ARG A 530 -2.86 61.89 9.94
CA ARG A 530 -1.39 61.91 10.00
C ARG A 530 -0.78 62.43 8.71
N ALA A 531 -1.29 61.98 7.56
CA ALA A 531 -0.82 62.39 6.23
C ALA A 531 -0.93 63.91 6.00
N LEU A 532 -1.95 64.58 6.53
CA LEU A 532 -2.09 66.04 6.47
C LEU A 532 -1.02 66.81 7.26
N ARG A 533 -0.48 66.20 8.33
CA ARG A 533 0.49 66.80 9.24
C ARG A 533 1.93 66.44 8.93
N ASP A 534 2.17 65.41 8.13
CA ASP A 534 3.51 64.96 7.77
C ASP A 534 4.06 65.75 6.57
N PRO A 535 5.14 66.53 6.75
CA PRO A 535 5.70 67.39 5.71
C PRO A 535 6.24 66.60 4.51
N LEU A 536 6.48 65.30 4.66
CA LEU A 536 7.05 64.42 3.63
C LEU A 536 6.03 63.40 3.08
N THR A 537 4.73 63.55 3.37
CA THR A 537 3.66 62.65 2.88
C THR A 537 3.67 62.44 1.37
N ARG A 538 4.03 63.48 0.59
CA ARG A 538 4.08 63.37 -0.89
C ARG A 538 5.13 62.36 -1.38
N VAL A 539 6.14 62.08 -0.55
CA VAL A 539 7.26 61.18 -0.87
C VAL A 539 7.15 59.85 -0.12
N ALA A 540 6.52 59.85 1.06
CA ALA A 540 6.44 58.72 1.97
C ALA A 540 5.06 58.61 2.63
N ASN A 541 4.04 58.19 1.87
CA ASN A 541 2.68 58.02 2.37
C ASN A 541 2.44 56.66 3.06
N ALA A 542 1.27 56.52 3.69
CA ALA A 542 0.86 55.31 4.41
C ALA A 542 0.89 54.03 3.54
N GLY A 543 0.49 54.14 2.28
CA GLY A 543 0.52 53.02 1.33
C GLY A 543 1.96 52.57 0.99
N GLN A 544 2.86 53.53 0.77
CA GLN A 544 4.29 53.25 0.58
C GLN A 544 4.93 52.66 1.85
N LEU A 545 4.52 53.12 3.03
CA LEU A 545 4.98 52.56 4.30
C LEU A 545 4.52 51.11 4.46
N ARG A 546 3.25 50.81 4.19
CA ARG A 546 2.72 49.44 4.17
C ARG A 546 3.52 48.56 3.21
N SER A 547 3.75 49.02 1.97
CA SER A 547 4.56 48.27 1.00
C SER A 547 5.96 47.98 1.52
N ARG A 548 6.61 48.98 2.15
CA ARG A 548 7.96 48.83 2.72
C ARG A 548 7.99 47.90 3.94
N ILE A 549 6.97 47.94 4.80
CA ILE A 549 6.80 47.00 5.92
C ILE A 549 6.70 45.58 5.36
N MET A 550 5.78 45.33 4.42
CA MET A 550 5.58 44.01 3.84
C MET A 550 6.81 43.49 3.09
N GLU A 551 7.57 44.37 2.43
CA GLU A 551 8.85 44.03 1.80
C GLU A 551 9.86 43.54 2.84
N GLN A 552 10.01 44.26 3.96
CA GLN A 552 10.92 43.87 5.05
C GLN A 552 10.49 42.57 5.73
N CYS A 553 9.18 42.36 5.95
CA CYS A 553 8.67 41.11 6.51
C CYS A 553 8.90 39.92 5.58
N ARG A 554 8.67 40.09 4.28
CA ARG A 554 8.93 39.04 3.26
C ARG A 554 10.41 38.73 3.12
N GLU A 555 11.30 39.68 3.37
CA GLU A 555 12.74 39.41 3.42
C GLU A 555 13.10 38.44 4.55
N VAL A 556 12.50 38.60 5.74
CA VAL A 556 12.69 37.63 6.84
C VAL A 556 12.10 36.26 6.48
N LEU A 557 10.93 36.23 5.84
CA LEU A 557 10.36 34.98 5.31
C LEU A 557 11.32 34.30 4.31
N ARG A 558 11.93 35.04 3.38
CA ARG A 558 12.94 34.50 2.45
C ARG A 558 14.15 33.92 3.18
N GLN A 559 14.60 34.57 4.26
CA GLN A 559 15.68 34.05 5.09
C GLN A 559 15.28 32.72 5.74
N HIS A 560 14.06 32.60 6.27
CA HIS A 560 13.53 31.33 6.80
C HIS A 560 13.40 30.26 5.70
N GLN A 561 12.97 30.63 4.50
CA GLN A 561 12.89 29.72 3.35
C GLN A 561 14.27 29.22 2.90
N ALA A 562 15.33 30.02 3.07
CA ALA A 562 16.71 29.63 2.75
C ALA A 562 17.33 28.67 3.78
N VAL A 563 16.79 28.58 5.00
CA VAL A 563 17.27 27.64 6.03
C VAL A 563 17.06 26.19 5.56
N PRO A 564 18.10 25.32 5.55
CA PRO A 564 17.96 23.89 5.23
C PRO A 564 16.93 23.18 6.10
N ALA A 565 16.22 22.20 5.55
CA ALA A 565 15.11 21.53 6.24
C ALA A 565 15.56 20.78 7.51
N GLU A 566 16.80 20.29 7.51
CA GLU A 566 17.42 19.54 8.60
C GLU A 566 17.58 20.41 9.86
N LEU A 567 17.84 21.71 9.69
CA LEU A 567 17.98 22.64 10.82
C LEU A 567 16.66 22.93 11.52
N TYR A 568 15.51 22.70 10.86
CA TYR A 568 14.20 22.76 11.51
C TYR A 568 14.00 21.62 12.51
N LEU A 569 14.78 20.54 12.45
CA LEU A 569 14.71 19.45 13.40
C LEU A 569 15.36 19.78 14.75
N ASP A 570 16.24 20.77 14.78
CA ASP A 570 16.82 21.26 16.03
C ASP A 570 15.80 22.11 16.78
N ASP A 571 15.50 21.73 18.03
CA ASP A 571 14.44 22.39 18.79
C ASP A 571 14.80 23.83 19.17
N CYS A 572 16.08 24.15 19.38
CA CYS A 572 16.53 25.51 19.70
C CYS A 572 16.39 26.43 18.48
N MET A 573 16.86 25.97 17.32
CA MET A 573 16.71 26.69 16.05
C MET A 573 15.25 26.86 15.68
N TYR A 574 14.45 25.79 15.76
CA TYR A 574 13.02 25.85 15.43
C TYR A 574 12.27 26.82 16.34
N ARG A 575 12.50 26.79 17.65
CA ARG A 575 11.92 27.76 18.59
C ARG A 575 12.31 29.20 18.23
N SER A 576 13.57 29.43 17.85
CA SER A 576 14.04 30.75 17.46
C SER A 576 13.35 31.26 16.18
N LEU A 577 13.19 30.40 15.17
CA LEU A 577 12.50 30.73 13.92
C LEU A 577 11.01 31.02 14.14
N VAL A 578 10.35 30.24 15.00
CA VAL A 578 8.95 30.47 15.38
C VAL A 578 8.80 31.81 16.11
N ALA A 579 9.65 32.07 17.11
CA ALA A 579 9.65 33.34 17.83
C ALA A 579 9.85 34.54 16.90
N GLU A 580 10.85 34.49 16.02
CA GLU A 580 11.10 35.56 15.04
C GLU A 580 9.90 35.76 14.10
N SER A 581 9.24 34.69 13.65
CA SER A 581 8.05 34.83 12.78
C SER A 581 6.88 35.54 13.46
N LEU A 582 6.67 35.31 14.77
CA LEU A 582 5.65 35.99 15.56
C LEU A 582 6.03 37.45 15.82
N GLU A 583 7.28 37.70 16.18
CA GLU A 583 7.82 39.04 16.39
C GLU A 583 7.72 39.90 15.13
N VAL A 584 8.01 39.35 13.94
CA VAL A 584 7.96 40.11 12.67
C VAL A 584 6.58 40.71 12.41
N LYS A 585 5.50 39.99 12.75
CA LYS A 585 4.13 40.53 12.64
C LYS A 585 3.96 41.75 13.54
N GLU A 586 4.37 41.64 14.80
CA GLU A 586 4.30 42.74 15.76
C GLU A 586 5.16 43.93 15.36
N MET A 587 6.41 43.69 14.94
CA MET A 587 7.32 44.74 14.48
C MET A 587 6.75 45.50 13.27
N GLY A 588 6.01 44.81 12.39
CA GLY A 588 5.31 45.42 11.27
C GLY A 588 4.24 46.42 11.74
N LYS A 589 3.40 46.02 12.70
CA LYS A 589 2.40 46.92 13.32
C LYS A 589 3.04 48.10 14.02
N TYR A 590 4.03 47.84 14.88
CA TYR A 590 4.70 48.90 15.64
C TYR A 590 5.44 49.88 14.74
N LYS A 591 5.97 49.44 13.60
CA LYS A 591 6.54 50.34 12.60
C LYS A 591 5.47 51.26 11.99
N PHE A 592 4.25 50.76 11.76
CA PHE A 592 3.13 51.59 11.33
C PHE A 592 2.69 52.55 12.43
N ASP A 593 2.56 52.08 13.67
CA ASP A 593 2.17 52.90 14.82
C ASP A 593 3.19 54.00 15.12
N LEU A 594 4.49 53.72 14.94
CA LEU A 594 5.56 54.71 15.07
C LEU A 594 5.40 55.84 14.04
N TRP A 595 4.97 55.54 12.82
CA TRP A 595 4.63 56.58 11.85
C TRP A 595 3.35 57.34 12.24
N LEU A 596 2.35 56.62 12.73
CA LEU A 596 1.04 57.16 13.07
C LEU A 596 1.08 58.12 14.25
N ARG A 597 1.77 57.74 15.33
CA ARG A 597 1.80 58.45 16.62
C ARG A 597 3.14 59.14 16.90
N GLY A 598 4.21 58.78 16.20
CA GLY A 598 5.54 59.32 16.42
C GLY A 598 5.77 60.72 15.81
N PRO A 599 6.77 61.46 16.32
CA PRO A 599 7.05 62.83 15.88
C PRO A 599 7.81 62.91 14.56
N GLU A 600 8.44 61.82 14.11
CA GLU A 600 9.29 61.80 12.92
C GLU A 600 8.48 61.82 11.60
N PRO A 601 8.97 62.50 10.56
CA PRO A 601 8.40 62.38 9.21
C PRO A 601 8.47 60.94 8.67
N GLY A 602 7.45 60.53 7.91
CA GLY A 602 7.29 59.14 7.47
C GLY A 602 8.40 58.61 6.58
N LEU A 603 9.11 59.48 5.85
CA LEU A 603 10.28 59.08 5.06
C LEU A 603 11.39 58.46 5.93
N PHE A 604 11.57 58.96 7.16
CA PHE A 604 12.58 58.41 8.07
C PHE A 604 12.15 57.06 8.62
N VAL A 605 10.89 56.95 9.05
CA VAL A 605 10.31 55.67 9.54
C VAL A 605 10.37 54.60 8.45
N GLN A 606 10.07 54.94 7.19
CA GLN A 606 10.16 54.02 6.05
C GLN A 606 11.57 53.43 5.87
N ARG A 607 12.61 54.26 6.02
CA ARG A 607 14.03 53.86 5.83
C ARG A 607 14.56 52.96 6.94
N LYS A 608 14.03 53.07 8.16
CA LYS A 608 14.44 52.26 9.31
C LYS A 608 14.07 50.78 9.12
N GLY A 609 14.84 49.87 9.72
CA GLY A 609 14.51 48.44 9.76
C GLY A 609 13.42 48.12 10.79
N LEU A 610 12.71 46.99 10.62
CA LEU A 610 11.66 46.53 11.54
C LEU A 610 12.12 46.51 13.01
N ARG A 611 13.28 45.89 13.30
CA ARG A 611 13.86 45.81 14.65
C ARG A 611 14.18 47.18 15.25
N MET A 612 14.62 48.14 14.43
CA MET A 612 14.91 49.50 14.89
C MET A 612 13.63 50.25 15.26
N CYS A 613 12.62 50.21 14.38
CA CYS A 613 11.31 50.80 14.67
C CYS A 613 10.66 50.18 15.90
N HIS A 614 10.79 48.86 16.08
CA HIS A 614 10.29 48.18 17.26
C HIS A 614 10.96 48.67 18.56
N ARG A 615 12.28 48.84 18.56
CA ARG A 615 13.02 49.39 19.72
C ARG A 615 12.62 50.83 20.03
N GLU A 616 12.49 51.67 19.00
CA GLU A 616 12.07 53.06 19.17
C GLU A 616 10.63 53.17 19.67
N TRP A 617 9.73 52.33 19.15
CA TRP A 617 8.37 52.23 19.64
C TRP A 617 8.34 51.86 21.12
N ASN A 618 9.04 50.79 21.51
CA ASN A 618 9.11 50.38 22.92
C ASN A 618 9.68 51.49 23.82
N LEU A 619 10.73 52.18 23.37
CA LEU A 619 11.32 53.31 24.12
C LEU A 619 10.34 54.49 24.25
N MET A 620 9.61 54.82 23.19
CA MET A 620 8.60 55.87 23.20
C MET A 620 7.52 55.55 24.24
N GLN A 621 7.04 54.30 24.26
CA GLN A 621 6.05 53.84 25.23
C GLN A 621 6.59 53.87 26.67
N GLU A 622 7.86 53.53 26.90
CA GLU A 622 8.47 53.64 28.24
C GLU A 622 8.55 55.09 28.73
N LEU A 623 8.97 56.01 27.86
CA LEU A 623 9.08 57.42 28.19
C LEU A 623 7.70 58.03 28.48
N GLN A 624 6.69 57.67 27.69
CA GLN A 624 5.32 58.07 27.95
C GLN A 624 4.85 57.54 29.32
N LEU A 625 5.02 56.25 29.59
CA LEU A 625 4.61 55.64 30.85
C LEU A 625 5.31 56.26 32.06
N ALA A 626 6.58 56.66 31.93
CA ALA A 626 7.34 57.33 32.98
C ALA A 626 6.88 58.78 33.24
N SER A 627 6.33 59.45 32.22
CA SER A 627 5.86 60.84 32.32
C SER A 627 4.43 60.98 32.83
N LEU A 628 3.60 59.95 32.63
CA LEU A 628 2.20 59.93 33.07
C LEU A 628 2.06 59.56 34.56
N ARG A 629 0.94 59.95 35.17
CA ARG A 629 0.57 59.57 36.55
C ARG A 629 -0.92 59.22 36.63
N GLY A 630 -1.35 58.58 37.72
CA GLY A 630 -2.78 58.34 37.94
C GLY A 630 -3.40 57.40 36.90
N GLU A 631 -4.69 57.60 36.64
CA GLU A 631 -5.49 56.77 35.72
C GLU A 631 -4.91 56.70 34.30
N GLU A 632 -4.29 57.78 33.80
CA GLU A 632 -3.69 57.80 32.45
C GLU A 632 -2.51 56.84 32.32
N ARG A 633 -1.68 56.72 33.37
CA ARG A 633 -0.57 55.77 33.40
C ARG A 633 -1.09 54.32 33.47
N ALA A 634 -2.14 54.09 34.24
CA ALA A 634 -2.77 52.77 34.36
C ALA A 634 -3.41 52.35 33.02
N ALA A 635 -4.12 53.25 32.34
CA ALA A 635 -4.72 52.99 31.05
C ALA A 635 -3.67 52.62 29.99
N LEU A 636 -2.56 53.38 29.90
CA LEU A 636 -1.47 53.07 28.97
C LEU A 636 -0.75 51.76 29.32
N ALA A 637 -0.50 51.49 30.60
CA ALA A 637 0.08 50.21 31.02
C ALA A 637 -0.80 49.02 30.66
N LEU A 638 -2.13 49.16 30.77
CA LEU A 638 -3.10 48.13 30.41
C LEU A 638 -3.13 47.91 28.89
N GLU A 639 -3.11 48.98 28.09
CA GLU A 639 -3.02 48.91 26.63
C GLU A 639 -1.73 48.19 26.19
N LEU A 640 -0.58 48.52 26.81
CA LEU A 640 0.70 47.86 26.55
C LEU A 640 0.70 46.38 26.91
N CYS A 641 0.06 46.01 28.02
CA CYS A 641 -0.03 44.62 28.41
C CYS A 641 -0.92 43.82 27.46
N ARG A 642 -2.02 44.42 26.98
CA ARG A 642 -2.90 43.82 25.97
C ARG A 642 -2.19 43.70 24.61
N SER A 643 -1.47 44.74 24.19
CA SER A 643 -0.77 44.74 22.90
C SER A 643 0.35 43.69 22.83
N LYS A 644 0.94 43.34 23.99
CA LYS A 644 1.93 42.26 24.14
C LYS A 644 1.32 40.89 24.44
N GLY A 645 -0.01 40.76 24.40
CA GLY A 645 -0.71 39.50 24.65
C GLY A 645 -0.60 38.96 26.08
N LEU A 646 -0.23 39.80 27.04
CA LEU A 646 -0.10 39.42 28.46
C LEU A 646 -1.44 39.45 29.20
N LEU A 647 -2.38 40.25 28.70
CA LEU A 647 -3.71 40.43 29.25
C LEU A 647 -4.75 40.37 28.13
N ARG A 648 -5.85 39.64 28.31
CA ARG A 648 -7.03 39.68 27.44
C ARG A 648 -7.97 40.80 27.87
N HIS A 649 -8.28 40.87 29.16
CA HIS A 649 -9.28 41.82 29.67
C HIS A 649 -8.82 42.56 30.93
N THR A 650 -8.43 41.85 32.00
CA THR A 650 -8.18 42.42 33.33
C THR A 650 -6.96 41.79 34.00
N ILE A 651 -6.31 42.49 34.93
CA ILE A 651 -5.13 41.97 35.65
C ILE A 651 -5.40 40.72 36.50
N ASP A 652 -6.68 40.48 36.85
CA ASP A 652 -7.12 39.32 37.63
C ASP A 652 -7.32 38.05 36.81
N GLU A 653 -7.13 38.11 35.49
CA GLU A 653 -7.27 36.91 34.68
C GLU A 653 -6.26 35.84 35.08
N ARG A 654 -6.65 34.58 34.92
CA ARG A 654 -5.80 33.42 35.18
C ARG A 654 -5.74 32.57 33.93
N ASN A 655 -4.56 32.04 33.62
CA ASN A 655 -4.40 31.10 32.51
C ASN A 655 -5.04 29.73 32.86
N GLY A 656 -5.01 28.78 31.92
CA GLY A 656 -5.55 27.43 32.14
C GLY A 656 -4.87 26.63 33.27
N PHE A 657 -3.75 27.12 33.79
CA PHE A 657 -3.01 26.58 34.93
C PHE A 657 -3.28 27.33 36.24
N GLY A 658 -4.18 28.33 36.23
CA GLY A 658 -4.50 29.14 37.40
C GLY A 658 -3.46 30.22 37.72
N GLU A 659 -2.51 30.50 36.84
CA GLU A 659 -1.44 31.48 37.07
C GLU A 659 -1.87 32.90 36.71
N ALA A 660 -1.39 33.87 37.49
CA ALA A 660 -1.62 35.29 37.26
C ALA A 660 -0.70 35.85 36.15
N PRO A 661 -1.06 36.98 35.51
CA PRO A 661 -0.32 37.55 34.39
C PRO A 661 1.14 37.88 34.74
N LEU A 662 1.39 38.34 35.97
CA LEU A 662 2.75 38.61 36.46
C LEU A 662 3.59 37.32 36.57
N LEU A 663 2.99 36.23 37.04
CA LEU A 663 3.67 34.93 37.14
C LEU A 663 3.97 34.38 35.75
N THR A 664 3.01 34.48 34.83
CA THR A 664 3.21 34.09 33.42
C THR A 664 4.30 34.93 32.74
N ALA A 665 4.32 36.25 32.93
CA ALA A 665 5.34 37.13 32.37
C ALA A 665 6.75 36.85 32.95
N ALA A 666 6.84 36.61 34.26
CA ALA A 666 8.09 36.25 34.93
C ALA A 666 8.60 34.86 34.47
N ALA A 667 7.71 33.88 34.34
CA ALA A 667 8.05 32.54 33.84
C ALA A 667 8.56 32.57 32.39
N ASN A 668 8.03 33.48 31.57
CA ASN A 668 8.47 33.69 30.19
C ASN A 668 9.75 34.54 30.09
N GLY A 669 10.32 34.99 31.22
CA GLY A 669 11.53 35.81 31.26
C GLY A 669 11.35 37.22 30.70
N ASP A 670 10.11 37.68 30.51
CA ASP A 670 9.83 38.97 29.89
C ASP A 670 9.86 40.09 30.94
N ARG A 671 11.05 40.68 31.07
CA ARG A 671 11.32 41.79 31.99
C ARG A 671 10.47 43.04 31.70
N TYR A 672 10.14 43.28 30.44
CA TYR A 672 9.39 44.47 30.03
C TYR A 672 7.92 44.33 30.42
N SER A 673 7.36 43.16 30.09
CA SER A 673 6.00 42.74 30.43
C SER A 673 5.78 42.67 31.93
N SER A 674 6.75 42.15 32.68
CA SER A 674 6.72 42.13 34.14
C SER A 674 6.69 43.54 34.73
N LYS A 675 7.45 44.49 34.17
CA LYS A 675 7.47 45.89 34.63
C LYS A 675 6.17 46.63 34.30
N ALA A 676 5.59 46.40 33.12
CA ALA A 676 4.30 46.96 32.74
C ALA A 676 3.17 46.47 33.66
N ILE A 677 3.12 45.16 33.94
CA ILE A 677 2.16 44.57 34.88
C ILE A 677 2.40 45.07 36.31
N PHE A 678 3.65 45.19 36.74
CA PHE A 678 4.00 45.73 38.06
C PHE A 678 3.47 47.17 38.26
N ASN A 679 3.57 48.01 37.24
CA ASN A 679 3.01 49.37 37.27
C ASN A 679 1.48 49.40 37.41
N LEU A 680 0.77 48.37 36.95
CA LEU A 680 -0.68 48.23 37.17
C LEU A 680 -0.97 47.85 38.62
N THR A 681 -0.23 46.90 39.19
CA THR A 681 -0.44 46.41 40.56
C THR A 681 -0.05 47.41 41.65
N ASP A 682 1.03 48.18 41.44
CA ASP A 682 1.43 49.25 42.39
C ASP A 682 0.36 50.36 42.48
N MET A 683 -0.39 50.59 41.41
CA MET A 683 -1.44 51.61 41.35
C MET A 683 -2.74 51.17 42.01
N ASP A 684 -3.15 49.91 41.87
CA ASP A 684 -4.30 49.37 42.61
C ASP A 684 -4.08 49.45 44.13
N GLN A 685 -2.85 49.22 44.59
CA GLN A 685 -2.49 49.42 46.01
C GLN A 685 -2.52 50.89 46.46
N MET A 686 -2.43 51.86 45.53
CA MET A 686 -2.55 53.29 45.83
C MET A 686 -3.99 53.83 45.67
N VAL A 687 -4.85 53.18 44.89
CA VAL A 687 -6.25 53.60 44.65
C VAL A 687 -7.22 52.96 45.66
N THR A 688 -6.88 51.81 46.26
CA THR A 688 -7.55 51.30 47.47
C THR A 688 -6.74 51.60 48.73
N ALA A 689 -6.80 52.85 49.20
CA ALA A 689 -6.67 53.16 50.62
C ALA A 689 -7.81 54.12 50.98
N PRO A 690 -8.84 53.61 51.69
CA PRO A 690 -8.72 53.59 53.14
C PRO A 690 -9.12 52.26 53.78
N ALA A 691 -8.40 51.94 54.87
CA ALA A 691 -8.67 50.90 55.87
C ALA A 691 -8.29 49.45 55.52
N LEU A 692 -7.00 49.10 55.70
CA LEU A 692 -6.51 48.34 56.87
C LEU A 692 -4.97 48.24 56.84
#